data_AF-A0A535VQ90-F1
#
_entry.id   AF-A0A535VQ90-F1
#
_cell.length_a   1.000
_cell.length_b   1.000
_cell.length_c   1.000
_cell.angle_alpha   90.00
_cell.angle_beta   90.00
_cell.angle_gamma   90.00
#
_symmetry.space_group_name_H-M   'P 1'
#
loop_
_entity.id
_entity.type
_entity.pdbx_description
1 polymer ?
#
loop_
_entity_poly.entity_id
_entity_poly.type
_entity_poly.pdbx_seq_one_letter_code
_entity_poly.pdbx_strand_id
1 'polypeptide(L)'
;MKVIISNPTGASTSTTTGPLPITSNQELLTRTLREAAARAAQQQRTILASFTQPFEWCDAIHTFTGARQAELGECFFWEQPAEQTALVGLGAATTIATNGNTCFTASASAWRALMNDAVITSAPATLSTPNSGPVLFGGFAFDPLSPHTQLWADFPDGLLILPRFLLSFSANHVTLTINSMIQVSDNIEQTAQQLAACVRQLQTAIKQASETHFEEAPGQLSQHEMQPASAWMDMVANIVNSIQLGAFEKVVLARGIQVTLDDPAAAFDISLTLQRLRESYPNAYVFAIQRGERFFVGATPERLVQAQDGQIHTMALAGSERRGETPAEDAQLGAELLQSEKNNNEHAIVVAMVRDALKNHCLNVHVSAVPQLLKLKNLQHLKTPIAGDLIPGRCILDVMADLHPTPAVGGFPRQSALDAIRDTEKLDRGWYAGPLGWIGASGHGEFAVALRSGLIDGGNATLFAGCGIVSNSEPQTEYAESCLKFQVMLRGLSGSNEGGMNVSNVNIKQDGEVSVYRGSGERMSSGADRAVREGKEHSGADLATEEGYREGLANPTYVYASAFVDELQRAGVRNVVICPGSRSTPLAMSFSAQPAIRTWMHVDERSAAYFGLGMAKQLRQPVALLCTSGTAAANFLPALVEAKLSHVPLLVLTADRPHELRDNGAPQSIDQNRLYGIYAKWFVELALPEATDAALRYIRTIAARATALARAIPAGPVHLNFPFREPLTPEPIPGQTLPPAAQRDLVAWQGRPGNAPYIEVHESSLAVPTSMAIGNLVAMIRGARRGLIIVGPNDDPSLVEPLVRLARHLGYPILADPLSQLRCGNHDRTMVLSSYDAFLRIDSFIESVQPELLLRFGAMPTSKPLLLYLKRHSSCPLVIIDGHGGWEEPTQLASELFHANPVALCQELLTALDQQKPNEEMHPSVSRTWLSTWQNADKITLQTLQHIIQDFNEPFEGRVFIELANLLPHGTTLYTGNSMPVRDLDTFFRSSEQRIRVLGNRGANGIDGIVSSALGASAAAAHTSQHEPTVLVLGDLSFFHDLNGLLAARLHQLNLTIVLINNDGGGIFSFLQHAAYPEHFEQLFGTPTGLDFRLVVEMYGGQFQKIASWEQFRKAVSRSLDTGGLHVIEVPTERTSNVTMHRQLWEALGKTLNKRGIAARN
;
A
#
# COMPACT_ATOMS: atom_id res chain seq x y z
N MET A 1 -4.84 19.20 7.60
CA MET A 1 -3.39 19.13 7.28
C MET A 1 -3.21 19.94 6.01
N LYS A 2 -2.44 21.03 6.02
CA LYS A 2 -2.15 21.78 4.78
C LYS A 2 -1.47 20.81 3.81
N VAL A 3 -2.14 20.48 2.72
CA VAL A 3 -1.52 19.73 1.62
C VAL A 3 -0.58 20.73 0.96
N ILE A 4 0.68 20.73 1.38
CA ILE A 4 1.76 21.45 0.71
C ILE A 4 2.49 20.37 -0.10
N ILE A 5 2.69 20.59 -1.39
CA ILE A 5 3.66 19.80 -2.15
C ILE A 5 5.01 20.06 -1.47
N SER A 6 5.45 19.11 -0.66
CA SER A 6 6.65 19.23 0.17
C SER A 6 7.86 19.46 -0.73
N ASN A 7 8.57 20.56 -0.48
CA ASN A 7 9.89 20.80 -1.05
C ASN A 7 10.79 19.57 -0.76
N PRO A 8 11.42 18.94 -1.76
CA PRO A 8 12.26 17.74 -1.55
C PRO A 8 13.44 17.97 -0.60
N THR A 9 13.80 19.22 -0.30
CA THR A 9 14.91 19.54 0.61
C THR A 9 14.44 19.77 2.04
N GLY A 10 14.01 18.70 2.69
CA GLY A 10 14.08 18.54 4.15
C GLY A 10 15.45 18.03 4.63
N ALA A 11 16.52 18.28 3.86
CA ALA A 11 17.88 17.93 4.24
C ALA A 11 18.49 19.06 5.05
N SER A 12 18.79 18.74 6.31
CA SER A 12 19.89 19.29 7.10
C SER A 12 20.97 19.95 6.24
N THR A 13 21.29 21.19 6.58
CA THR A 13 22.44 21.97 6.09
C THR A 13 23.74 21.17 6.14
N SER A 14 24.12 20.50 5.05
CA SER A 14 25.50 20.36 4.57
C SER A 14 25.56 19.38 3.39
N THR A 15 25.65 19.90 2.17
CA THR A 15 26.68 19.54 1.18
C THR A 15 26.47 20.39 -0.07
N THR A 16 27.57 21.01 -0.48
CA THR A 16 27.78 21.91 -1.62
C THR A 16 26.98 21.59 -2.89
N THR A 17 25.84 22.26 -3.06
CA THR A 17 25.48 22.92 -4.32
C THR A 17 25.02 24.32 -3.95
N GLY A 18 25.74 25.35 -4.41
CA GLY A 18 25.27 26.73 -4.23
C GLY A 18 23.89 26.89 -4.88
N PRO A 19 23.09 27.89 -4.47
CA PRO A 19 21.86 28.21 -5.18
C PRO A 19 22.26 28.45 -6.63
N LEU A 20 21.77 27.61 -7.56
CA LEU A 20 21.95 27.88 -8.98
C LEU A 20 21.33 29.26 -9.23
N PRO A 21 22.11 30.28 -9.62
CA PRO A 21 21.52 31.53 -10.03
C PRO A 21 20.90 31.24 -11.39
N ILE A 22 19.60 30.90 -11.42
CA ILE A 22 18.87 30.71 -12.66
C ILE A 22 18.55 32.10 -13.22
N THR A 23 19.57 32.77 -13.77
CA THR A 23 19.32 33.70 -14.87
C THR A 23 18.75 32.87 -16.01
N SER A 24 17.57 33.23 -16.52
CA SER A 24 16.99 32.60 -17.72
C SER A 24 18.10 32.39 -18.75
N ASN A 25 18.19 31.22 -19.38
CA ASN A 25 19.19 30.99 -20.43
C ASN A 25 18.81 31.81 -21.67
N GLN A 26 19.09 33.11 -21.60
CA GLN A 26 18.63 34.13 -22.53
C GLN A 26 19.24 33.91 -23.90
N GLU A 27 20.46 33.36 -23.95
CA GLU A 27 21.12 32.97 -25.19
C GLU A 27 20.34 31.88 -25.91
N LEU A 28 19.97 30.80 -25.19
CA LEU A 28 19.22 29.71 -25.81
C LEU A 28 17.79 30.13 -26.17
N LEU A 29 17.10 30.89 -25.31
CA LEU A 29 15.79 31.48 -25.64
C LEU A 29 15.88 32.31 -26.93
N THR A 30 16.88 33.19 -27.04
CA THR A 30 17.07 34.02 -28.25
C THR A 30 17.36 33.15 -29.48
N ARG A 31 18.15 32.08 -29.33
CA ARG A 31 18.43 31.13 -30.41
C ARG A 31 17.15 30.43 -30.89
N THR A 32 16.32 29.95 -29.98
CA THR A 32 15.02 29.32 -30.29
C THR A 32 14.11 30.26 -31.07
N LEU A 33 14.03 31.52 -30.64
CA LEU A 33 13.26 32.55 -31.34
C LEU A 33 13.82 32.86 -32.74
N ARG A 34 15.15 32.93 -32.89
CA ARG A 34 15.79 33.14 -34.21
C ARG A 34 15.54 31.99 -35.18
N GLU A 35 15.59 30.75 -34.69
CA GLU A 35 15.27 29.58 -35.51
C GLU A 35 13.78 29.59 -35.94
N ALA A 36 12.88 29.96 -35.03
CA ALA A 36 11.47 30.13 -35.37
C ALA A 36 11.25 31.24 -36.41
N ALA A 37 11.96 32.37 -36.30
CA ALA A 37 11.93 33.45 -37.28
C ALA A 37 12.44 33.00 -38.67
N ALA A 38 13.51 32.19 -38.71
CA ALA A 38 14.03 31.65 -39.95
C ALA A 38 13.01 30.70 -40.63
N ARG A 39 12.36 29.83 -39.85
CA ARG A 39 11.27 28.97 -40.35
C ARG A 39 10.06 29.79 -40.80
N ALA A 40 9.71 30.85 -40.06
CA ALA A 40 8.61 31.75 -40.42
C ALA A 40 8.88 32.45 -41.75
N ALA A 41 10.12 32.91 -41.99
CA ALA A 41 10.53 33.51 -43.25
C ALA A 41 10.52 32.50 -44.41
N GLN A 42 10.96 31.26 -44.17
CA GLN A 42 10.96 30.21 -45.20
C GLN A 42 9.54 29.79 -45.60
N GLN A 43 8.61 29.71 -44.64
CA GLN A 43 7.27 29.18 -44.86
C GLN A 43 6.19 30.26 -45.02
N GLN A 44 6.54 31.55 -44.85
CA GLN A 44 5.63 32.70 -44.95
C GLN A 44 4.39 32.60 -44.04
N ARG A 45 4.61 32.14 -42.80
CA ARG A 45 3.57 31.93 -41.78
C ARG A 45 4.16 32.08 -40.38
N THR A 46 3.30 32.32 -39.39
CA THR A 46 3.70 32.39 -37.98
C THR A 46 4.14 31.03 -37.46
N ILE A 47 5.24 30.98 -36.69
CA ILE A 47 5.81 29.75 -36.13
C ILE A 47 5.84 29.83 -34.61
N LEU A 48 5.49 28.73 -33.93
CA LEU A 48 5.64 28.62 -32.49
C LEU A 48 7.10 28.40 -32.10
N ALA A 49 7.63 29.25 -31.23
CA ALA A 49 8.85 29.02 -30.47
C ALA A 49 8.49 28.59 -29.04
N SER A 50 9.05 27.47 -28.58
CA SER A 50 8.86 26.94 -27.23
C SER A 50 10.21 26.60 -26.59
N PHE A 51 10.49 27.20 -25.43
CA PHE A 51 11.73 27.02 -24.70
C PHE A 51 11.49 26.62 -23.24
N THR A 52 12.05 25.49 -22.82
CA THR A 52 11.88 24.94 -21.46
C THR A 52 13.19 25.02 -20.66
N GLN A 53 13.12 25.46 -19.40
CA GLN A 53 14.25 25.48 -18.45
C GLN A 53 13.79 25.13 -17.02
N PRO A 54 14.68 24.70 -16.11
CA PRO A 54 14.36 24.55 -14.70
C PRO A 54 13.92 25.86 -14.08
N PHE A 55 13.07 25.77 -13.07
CA PHE A 55 12.61 26.89 -12.28
C PHE A 55 12.81 26.61 -10.79
N GLU A 56 12.91 27.66 -9.98
CA GLU A 56 13.03 27.52 -8.53
C GLU A 56 11.75 26.90 -7.94
N TRP A 57 11.90 26.06 -6.92
CA TRP A 57 10.75 25.42 -6.29
C TRP A 57 9.84 26.45 -5.61
N CYS A 58 8.54 26.37 -5.89
CA CYS A 58 7.50 27.19 -5.28
C CYS A 58 6.21 26.39 -5.13
N ASP A 59 5.26 26.87 -4.33
CA ASP A 59 3.92 26.26 -4.27
C ASP A 59 3.10 26.66 -5.51
N ALA A 60 2.33 25.72 -6.06
CA ALA A 60 1.55 25.95 -7.29
C ALA A 60 0.43 26.99 -7.10
N ILE A 61 -0.23 27.07 -5.93
CA ILE A 61 -1.25 28.09 -5.65
C ILE A 61 -0.60 29.45 -5.41
N HIS A 62 0.56 29.52 -4.74
CA HIS A 62 1.33 30.77 -4.66
C HIS A 62 1.77 31.24 -6.05
N THR A 63 2.12 30.31 -6.95
CA THR A 63 2.46 30.62 -8.34
C THR A 63 1.28 31.24 -9.08
N PHE A 64 0.11 30.60 -8.99
CA PHE A 64 -1.14 31.11 -9.55
C PHE A 64 -1.50 32.50 -8.98
N THR A 65 -1.35 32.68 -7.66
CA THR A 65 -1.63 33.94 -6.97
C THR A 65 -0.69 35.06 -7.41
N GLY A 66 0.61 34.82 -7.41
CA GLY A 66 1.61 35.80 -7.83
C GLY A 66 1.46 36.20 -9.30
N ALA A 67 1.14 35.24 -10.18
CA ALA A 67 0.92 35.55 -11.58
C ALA A 67 -0.31 36.44 -11.83
N ARG A 68 -1.40 36.22 -11.09
CA ARG A 68 -2.57 37.10 -11.12
C ARG A 68 -2.24 38.51 -10.63
N GLN A 69 -1.52 38.62 -9.53
CA GLN A 69 -1.07 39.91 -8.98
C GLN A 69 -0.13 40.67 -9.94
N ALA A 70 0.64 39.93 -10.75
CA ALA A 70 1.53 40.50 -11.76
C ALA A 70 0.82 40.90 -13.07
N GLU A 71 -0.49 40.62 -13.20
CA GLU A 71 -1.30 40.93 -14.38
C GLU A 71 -0.71 40.38 -15.69
N LEU A 72 -0.09 39.19 -15.63
CA LEU A 72 0.60 38.57 -16.78
C LEU A 72 -0.35 37.89 -17.79
N GLY A 73 -1.64 38.25 -17.75
CA GLY A 73 -2.72 37.69 -18.56
C GLY A 73 -3.54 36.62 -17.83
N GLU A 74 -4.42 35.95 -18.59
CA GLU A 74 -5.30 34.89 -18.08
C GLU A 74 -4.49 33.75 -17.43
N CYS A 75 -4.98 33.27 -16.29
CA CYS A 75 -4.32 32.24 -15.50
C CYS A 75 -5.09 30.92 -15.50
N PHE A 76 -4.33 29.82 -15.48
CA PHE A 76 -4.82 28.45 -15.55
C PHE A 76 -4.16 27.63 -14.46
N PHE A 77 -4.95 26.80 -13.78
CA PHE A 77 -4.50 25.94 -12.70
C PHE A 77 -5.08 24.53 -12.89
N TRP A 78 -4.24 23.53 -12.73
CA TRP A 78 -4.61 22.12 -12.67
C TRP A 78 -3.68 21.39 -11.73
N GLU A 79 -4.25 20.64 -10.79
CA GLU A 79 -3.47 19.89 -9.81
C GLU A 79 -4.17 18.57 -9.49
N GLN A 80 -3.38 17.51 -9.33
CA GLN A 80 -3.81 16.29 -8.67
C GLN A 80 -2.99 16.14 -7.37
N PRO A 81 -3.53 16.58 -6.20
CA PRO A 81 -2.73 16.73 -4.99
C PRO A 81 -2.08 15.42 -4.51
N ALA A 82 -2.82 14.30 -4.58
CA ALA A 82 -2.32 12.98 -4.21
C ALA A 82 -1.18 12.46 -5.11
N GLU A 83 -1.12 12.92 -6.37
CA GLU A 83 -0.06 12.56 -7.31
C GLU A 83 1.12 13.55 -7.27
N GLN A 84 1.00 14.64 -6.51
CA GLN A 84 2.00 15.72 -6.44
C GLN A 84 2.37 16.30 -7.82
N THR A 85 1.37 16.41 -8.71
CA THR A 85 1.52 17.00 -10.05
C THR A 85 0.64 18.23 -10.18
N ALA A 86 1.20 19.30 -10.77
CA ALA A 86 0.45 20.52 -11.05
C ALA A 86 0.93 21.21 -12.34
N LEU A 87 0.04 21.96 -12.96
CA LEU A 87 0.30 22.83 -14.10
C LEU A 87 -0.28 24.21 -13.80
N VAL A 88 0.55 25.23 -13.95
CA VAL A 88 0.15 26.64 -13.79
C VAL A 88 0.51 27.39 -15.06
N GLY A 89 -0.51 27.74 -15.85
CA GLY A 89 -0.36 28.44 -17.13
C GLY A 89 -0.70 29.93 -17.01
N LEU A 90 0.11 30.80 -17.60
CA LEU A 90 0.00 32.26 -17.47
C LEU A 90 0.03 32.92 -18.86
N GLY A 91 -0.96 33.76 -19.12
CA GLY A 91 -1.18 34.43 -20.39
C GLY A 91 -1.41 33.45 -21.55
N ALA A 92 -1.62 33.97 -22.76
CA ALA A 92 -1.76 33.15 -23.96
C ALA A 92 -0.66 33.50 -24.98
N ALA A 93 0.02 32.46 -25.48
CA ALA A 93 0.80 32.55 -26.72
C ALA A 93 -0.11 32.43 -27.93
N THR A 94 -1.06 31.50 -27.88
CA THR A 94 -2.15 31.33 -28.84
C THR A 94 -3.31 30.58 -28.20
N THR A 95 -4.49 30.70 -28.80
CA THR A 95 -5.73 30.04 -28.35
C THR A 95 -6.38 29.33 -29.53
N ILE A 96 -6.85 28.12 -29.29
CA ILE A 96 -7.66 27.34 -30.23
C ILE A 96 -9.09 27.35 -29.68
N ALA A 97 -9.94 28.18 -30.29
CA ALA A 97 -11.36 28.24 -29.99
C ALA A 97 -12.14 27.60 -31.15
N THR A 98 -13.07 26.71 -30.82
CA THR A 98 -13.87 25.95 -31.79
C THR A 98 -15.32 25.91 -31.34
N ASN A 99 -16.23 25.78 -32.31
CA ASN A 99 -17.68 25.74 -32.07
C ASN A 99 -18.34 24.60 -32.85
N GLY A 100 -19.48 24.13 -32.35
CA GLY A 100 -20.29 23.06 -32.90
C GLY A 100 -19.70 21.66 -32.72
N ASN A 101 -20.36 20.66 -33.33
CA ASN A 101 -20.10 19.23 -33.12
C ASN A 101 -18.71 18.73 -33.54
N THR A 102 -17.92 19.57 -34.21
CA THR A 102 -16.56 19.22 -34.64
C THR A 102 -15.50 19.82 -33.73
N CYS A 103 -15.87 20.40 -32.59
CA CYS A 103 -14.95 21.11 -31.67
C CYS A 103 -13.71 20.27 -31.32
N PHE A 104 -13.87 18.99 -30.99
CA PHE A 104 -12.76 18.08 -30.69
C PHE A 104 -11.83 17.85 -31.89
N THR A 105 -12.38 17.48 -33.05
CA THR A 105 -11.59 17.13 -34.25
C THR A 105 -10.96 18.36 -34.91
N ALA A 106 -11.63 19.50 -34.86
CA ALA A 106 -11.10 20.80 -35.26
C ALA A 106 -9.93 21.21 -34.35
N SER A 107 -10.08 21.04 -33.03
CA SER A 107 -9.03 21.31 -32.05
C SER A 107 -7.81 20.40 -32.25
N ALA A 108 -8.03 19.09 -32.48
CA ALA A 108 -6.97 18.14 -32.79
C ALA A 108 -6.20 18.52 -34.08
N SER A 109 -6.93 18.96 -35.10
CA SER A 109 -6.33 19.39 -36.38
C SER A 109 -5.53 20.69 -36.22
N ALA A 110 -6.05 21.66 -35.47
CA ALA A 110 -5.34 22.90 -35.15
C ALA A 110 -4.08 22.64 -34.33
N TRP A 111 -4.15 21.73 -33.34
CA TRP A 111 -2.98 21.33 -32.56
C TRP A 111 -1.89 20.68 -33.41
N ARG A 112 -2.27 19.72 -34.26
CA ARG A 112 -1.33 19.08 -35.21
C ARG A 112 -0.67 20.11 -36.13
N ALA A 113 -1.44 21.05 -36.66
CA ALA A 113 -0.93 22.12 -37.52
C ALA A 113 0.05 23.05 -36.79
N LEU A 114 -0.19 23.32 -35.50
CA LEU A 114 0.70 24.11 -34.66
C LEU A 114 2.02 23.38 -34.37
N MET A 115 1.97 22.06 -34.09
CA MET A 115 3.14 21.24 -33.77
C MET A 115 4.01 20.91 -34.98
N ASN A 116 3.39 20.57 -36.13
CA ASN A 116 3.78 21.11 -37.43
C ASN A 116 5.26 21.41 -37.67
N ASP A 117 5.56 22.64 -37.26
CA ASP A 117 6.71 23.42 -37.65
C ASP A 117 7.31 24.14 -36.42
N ALA A 118 6.81 23.82 -35.23
CA ALA A 118 7.23 24.42 -33.98
C ALA A 118 8.74 24.21 -33.76
N VAL A 119 9.39 25.22 -33.19
CA VAL A 119 10.76 25.13 -32.70
C VAL A 119 10.69 24.90 -31.21
N ILE A 120 11.01 23.68 -30.78
CA ILE A 120 10.94 23.25 -29.37
C ILE A 120 12.37 22.97 -28.90
N THR A 121 12.76 23.59 -27.79
CA THR A 121 14.11 23.51 -27.23
C THR A 121 14.07 23.47 -25.71
N SER A 122 15.10 22.92 -25.08
CA SER A 122 15.22 22.89 -23.62
C SER A 122 16.67 23.08 -23.14
N ALA A 123 16.83 23.55 -21.91
CA ALA A 123 18.12 23.63 -21.21
C ALA A 123 18.01 23.00 -19.82
N PRO A 124 18.73 21.91 -19.49
CA PRO A 124 19.55 21.12 -20.40
C PRO A 124 18.69 20.44 -21.48
N ALA A 125 19.29 20.05 -22.62
CA ALA A 125 18.57 19.38 -23.70
C ALA A 125 17.90 18.05 -23.27
N THR A 126 18.34 17.47 -22.16
CA THR A 126 17.79 16.25 -21.54
C THR A 126 16.58 16.52 -20.62
N LEU A 127 16.21 17.78 -20.42
CA LEU A 127 15.04 18.17 -19.63
C LEU A 127 13.76 17.87 -20.43
N SER A 128 13.34 16.61 -20.42
CA SER A 128 12.11 16.15 -21.05
C SER A 128 11.24 15.48 -19.99
N THR A 129 10.25 16.21 -19.49
CA THR A 129 9.17 15.62 -18.68
C THR A 129 7.87 15.56 -19.49
N PRO A 130 6.98 14.58 -19.24
CA PRO A 130 5.72 14.40 -19.97
C PRO A 130 4.82 15.64 -20.08
N ASN A 131 4.93 16.56 -19.11
CA ASN A 131 4.12 17.76 -18.95
C ASN A 131 4.95 19.06 -19.10
N SER A 132 6.08 19.01 -19.82
CA SER A 132 6.93 20.17 -20.15
C SER A 132 6.95 20.46 -21.65
N GLY A 133 7.50 21.62 -22.05
CA GLY A 133 7.38 22.09 -23.43
C GLY A 133 5.99 22.69 -23.71
N PRO A 134 5.56 22.77 -24.99
CA PRO A 134 4.26 23.34 -25.32
C PRO A 134 3.14 22.39 -24.89
N VAL A 135 2.27 22.88 -24.02
CA VAL A 135 1.10 22.18 -23.49
C VAL A 135 -0.14 23.05 -23.69
N LEU A 136 -1.15 22.50 -24.36
CA LEU A 136 -2.47 23.10 -24.42
C LEU A 136 -3.27 22.74 -23.17
N PHE A 137 -3.98 23.71 -22.61
CA PHE A 137 -4.85 23.55 -21.46
C PHE A 137 -6.23 24.11 -21.75
N GLY A 138 -7.30 23.42 -21.35
CA GLY A 138 -8.65 23.94 -21.51
C GLY A 138 -9.74 22.89 -21.43
N GLY A 139 -10.88 23.15 -22.06
CA GLY A 139 -12.08 22.34 -21.90
C GLY A 139 -13.05 22.49 -23.05
N PHE A 140 -14.13 21.71 -22.95
CA PHE A 140 -15.17 21.61 -23.98
C PHE A 140 -16.55 21.63 -23.32
N ALA A 141 -17.54 22.15 -24.04
CA ALA A 141 -18.93 22.09 -23.63
C ALA A 141 -19.41 20.63 -23.57
N PHE A 142 -20.31 20.35 -22.63
CA PHE A 142 -20.93 19.03 -22.47
C PHE A 142 -21.70 18.60 -23.72
N ASP A 143 -22.42 19.54 -24.33
CA ASP A 143 -23.17 19.29 -25.55
C ASP A 143 -23.18 20.54 -26.46
N PRO A 144 -22.41 20.52 -27.55
CA PRO A 144 -22.30 21.68 -28.45
C PRO A 144 -23.55 21.95 -29.29
N LEU A 145 -24.57 21.09 -29.22
CA LEU A 145 -25.88 21.35 -29.85
C LEU A 145 -26.83 22.14 -28.94
N SER A 146 -26.53 22.26 -27.65
CA SER A 146 -27.32 23.05 -26.72
C SER A 146 -26.99 24.54 -26.88
N PRO A 147 -28.00 25.43 -26.85
CA PRO A 147 -27.78 26.86 -27.02
C PRO A 147 -27.11 27.47 -25.76
N HIS A 148 -26.04 28.24 -25.97
CA HIS A 148 -25.39 29.00 -24.90
C HIS A 148 -26.18 30.26 -24.55
N THR A 149 -26.39 30.45 -23.25
CA THR A 149 -26.87 31.67 -22.62
C THR A 149 -25.70 32.63 -22.36
N GLN A 150 -26.00 33.83 -21.85
CA GLN A 150 -24.96 34.79 -21.44
C GLN A 150 -24.06 34.28 -20.31
N LEU A 151 -24.45 33.21 -19.62
CA LEU A 151 -23.65 32.59 -18.57
C LEU A 151 -22.31 32.09 -19.11
N TRP A 152 -22.29 31.49 -20.30
CA TRP A 152 -21.09 30.88 -20.89
C TRP A 152 -20.50 31.68 -22.05
N ALA A 153 -20.84 32.96 -22.19
CA ALA A 153 -20.41 33.79 -23.32
C ALA A 153 -18.88 33.81 -23.58
N ASP A 154 -18.08 33.67 -22.52
CA ASP A 154 -16.61 33.69 -22.59
C ASP A 154 -15.96 32.30 -22.79
N PHE A 155 -16.78 31.25 -22.82
CA PHE A 155 -16.38 29.84 -22.87
C PHE A 155 -17.05 29.14 -24.07
N PRO A 156 -16.38 29.07 -25.24
CA PRO A 156 -16.93 28.43 -26.44
C PRO A 156 -17.02 26.90 -26.30
N ASP A 157 -17.58 26.22 -27.31
CA ASP A 157 -17.77 24.75 -27.27
C ASP A 157 -16.47 23.97 -27.11
N GLY A 158 -15.36 24.50 -27.60
CA GLY A 158 -14.03 23.99 -27.32
C GLY A 158 -13.02 25.11 -27.22
N LEU A 159 -12.25 25.13 -26.14
CA LEU A 159 -11.20 26.10 -25.91
C LEU A 159 -9.96 25.40 -25.39
N LEU A 160 -8.84 25.57 -26.10
CA LEU A 160 -7.53 25.12 -25.67
C LEU A 160 -6.55 26.29 -25.77
N ILE A 161 -5.88 26.59 -24.68
CA ILE A 161 -4.99 27.74 -24.55
C ILE A 161 -3.58 27.22 -24.42
N LEU A 162 -2.67 27.73 -25.25
CA LEU A 162 -1.24 27.50 -25.08
C LEU A 162 -0.70 28.64 -24.20
N PRO A 163 -0.34 28.38 -22.93
CA PRO A 163 0.09 29.43 -22.05
C PRO A 163 1.37 30.09 -22.55
N ARG A 164 1.50 31.41 -22.37
CA ARG A 164 2.76 32.10 -22.68
C ARG A 164 3.88 31.64 -21.76
N PHE A 165 3.55 31.44 -20.49
CA PHE A 165 4.42 30.81 -19.50
C PHE A 165 3.70 29.63 -18.88
N LEU A 166 4.36 28.47 -18.82
CA LEU A 166 3.85 27.28 -18.16
C LEU A 166 4.83 26.86 -17.08
N LEU A 167 4.39 26.84 -15.82
CA LEU A 167 5.09 26.15 -14.76
C LEU A 167 4.52 24.76 -14.60
N SER A 168 5.39 23.77 -14.65
CA SER A 168 5.06 22.36 -14.52
C SER A 168 5.75 21.79 -13.30
N PHE A 169 4.94 21.25 -12.38
CA PHE A 169 5.36 20.74 -11.08
C PHE A 169 5.30 19.22 -11.09
N SER A 170 6.38 18.61 -10.60
CA SER A 170 6.45 17.18 -10.26
C SER A 170 6.98 17.03 -8.84
N ALA A 171 6.97 15.82 -8.29
CA ALA A 171 7.45 15.55 -6.93
C ALA A 171 8.86 16.10 -6.64
N ASN A 172 9.74 16.21 -7.65
CA ASN A 172 11.17 16.50 -7.44
C ASN A 172 11.70 17.76 -8.16
N HIS A 173 10.94 18.39 -9.06
CA HIS A 173 11.40 19.59 -9.78
C HIS A 173 10.25 20.43 -10.33
N VAL A 174 10.55 21.71 -10.60
CA VAL A 174 9.68 22.64 -11.33
C VAL A 174 10.37 23.06 -12.63
N THR A 175 9.63 23.11 -13.73
CA THR A 175 10.11 23.64 -15.01
C THR A 175 9.27 24.82 -15.46
N LEU A 176 9.89 25.74 -16.19
CA LEU A 176 9.25 26.87 -16.87
C LEU A 176 9.39 26.68 -18.38
N THR A 177 8.27 26.57 -19.09
CA THR A 177 8.19 26.70 -20.55
C THR A 177 7.78 28.12 -20.92
N ILE A 178 8.49 28.73 -21.87
CA ILE A 178 8.16 30.02 -22.50
C ILE A 178 7.70 29.75 -23.94
N ASN A 179 6.48 30.14 -24.27
CA ASN A 179 5.89 29.99 -25.60
C ASN A 179 5.68 31.37 -26.26
N SER A 180 6.04 31.49 -27.54
CA SER A 180 5.85 32.71 -28.32
C SER A 180 5.55 32.40 -29.79
N MET A 181 4.58 33.10 -30.37
CA MET A 181 4.27 33.02 -31.79
C MET A 181 5.11 34.05 -32.55
N ILE A 182 5.95 33.60 -33.48
CA ILE A 182 6.95 34.42 -34.17
C ILE A 182 6.56 34.63 -35.63
N GLN A 183 6.50 35.91 -36.03
CA GLN A 183 6.27 36.38 -37.40
C GLN A 183 7.58 36.86 -38.04
N VAL A 184 7.57 36.98 -39.36
CA VAL A 184 8.74 37.44 -40.15
C VAL A 184 9.17 38.86 -39.79
N SER A 185 8.22 39.71 -39.40
CA SER A 185 8.46 41.12 -39.05
C SER A 185 8.94 41.34 -37.61
N ASP A 186 8.99 40.30 -36.77
CA ASP A 186 9.29 40.47 -35.35
C ASP A 186 10.78 40.79 -35.11
N ASN A 187 11.03 41.74 -34.20
CA ASN A 187 12.38 42.01 -33.71
C ASN A 187 12.72 41.00 -32.61
N ILE A 188 13.49 39.97 -32.95
CA ILE A 188 13.76 38.83 -32.06
C ILE A 188 14.51 39.22 -30.79
N GLU A 189 15.46 40.13 -30.88
CA GLU A 189 16.21 40.63 -29.73
C GLU A 189 15.28 41.38 -28.75
N GLN A 190 14.39 42.23 -29.27
CA GLN A 190 13.40 42.93 -28.46
C GLN A 190 12.40 41.96 -27.82
N THR A 191 11.89 40.99 -28.58
CA THR A 191 10.97 39.95 -28.08
C THR A 191 11.63 39.13 -26.97
N ALA A 192 12.89 38.71 -27.15
CA ALA A 192 13.63 37.96 -26.13
C ALA A 192 13.83 38.78 -24.84
N GLN A 193 14.14 40.08 -24.96
CA GLN A 193 14.29 40.99 -23.82
C GLN A 193 12.97 41.17 -23.06
N GLN A 194 11.85 41.32 -23.77
CA GLN A 194 10.52 41.45 -23.18
C GLN A 194 10.12 40.18 -22.43
N LEU A 195 10.28 39.00 -23.04
CA LEU A 195 9.98 37.72 -22.39
C LEU A 195 10.83 37.51 -21.14
N ALA A 196 12.13 37.82 -21.19
CA ALA A 196 13.01 37.73 -20.03
C ALA A 196 12.61 38.72 -18.91
N ALA A 197 12.09 39.90 -19.25
CA ALA A 197 11.56 40.85 -18.28
C ALA A 197 10.30 40.32 -17.59
N CYS A 198 9.37 39.74 -18.35
CA CYS A 198 8.17 39.10 -17.78
C CYS A 198 8.52 37.95 -16.83
N VAL A 199 9.54 37.13 -17.16
CA VAL A 199 9.99 36.04 -16.26
C VAL A 199 10.52 36.61 -14.93
N ARG A 200 11.27 37.71 -14.95
CA ARG A 200 11.74 38.37 -13.72
C ARG A 200 10.59 38.96 -12.89
N GLN A 201 9.61 39.55 -13.57
CA GLN A 201 8.39 40.06 -12.92
C GLN A 201 7.63 38.92 -12.24
N LEU A 202 7.46 37.79 -12.93
CA LEU A 202 6.82 36.60 -12.39
C LEU A 202 7.56 36.08 -11.14
N GLN A 203 8.88 35.91 -11.21
CA GLN A 203 9.69 35.48 -10.06
C GLN A 203 9.48 36.38 -8.83
N THR A 204 9.45 37.69 -9.05
CA THR A 204 9.24 38.68 -7.98
C THR A 204 7.84 38.53 -7.36
N ALA A 205 6.81 38.38 -8.19
CA ALA A 205 5.43 38.27 -7.73
C ALA A 205 5.15 36.94 -6.99
N ILE A 206 5.72 35.82 -7.45
CA ILE A 206 5.62 34.52 -6.75
C ILE A 206 6.22 34.63 -5.35
N LYS A 207 7.37 35.29 -5.21
CA LYS A 207 8.02 35.50 -3.92
C LYS A 207 7.13 36.31 -2.98
N GLN A 208 6.56 37.42 -3.46
CA GLN A 208 5.64 38.25 -2.67
C GLN A 208 4.37 37.47 -2.26
N ALA A 209 3.79 36.69 -3.18
CA ALA A 209 2.63 35.86 -2.88
C ALA A 209 2.92 34.80 -1.79
N SER A 210 4.13 34.24 -1.77
CA SER A 210 4.53 33.26 -0.73
C SER A 210 4.66 33.84 0.68
N GLU A 211 4.84 35.17 0.79
CA GLU A 211 4.91 35.91 2.06
C GLU A 211 3.52 36.37 2.52
N THR A 212 2.50 36.25 1.68
CA THR A 212 1.13 36.68 1.95
C THR A 212 0.33 35.56 2.61
N HIS A 213 -0.26 35.81 3.78
CA HIS A 213 -1.19 34.86 4.40
C HIS A 213 -2.60 35.05 3.83
N PHE A 214 -3.26 33.97 3.42
CA PHE A 214 -4.68 34.02 3.07
C PHE A 214 -5.51 34.38 4.32
N GLU A 215 -6.19 35.52 4.30
CA GLU A 215 -7.07 35.94 5.40
C GLU A 215 -8.38 35.12 5.40
N GLU A 216 -8.85 34.77 6.59
CA GLU A 216 -9.80 33.68 6.80
C GLU A 216 -11.28 34.13 6.93
N ALA A 217 -11.64 35.35 6.55
CA ALA A 217 -13.02 35.83 6.72
C ALA A 217 -13.88 35.52 5.50
N PRO A 218 -14.72 34.46 5.51
CA PRO A 218 -15.77 34.35 4.50
C PRO A 218 -16.79 35.46 4.73
N GLY A 219 -17.07 36.22 3.67
CA GLY A 219 -18.31 37.00 3.61
C GLY A 219 -19.51 36.08 3.79
N GLN A 220 -20.57 36.59 4.39
CA GLN A 220 -21.84 35.87 4.49
C GLN A 220 -22.38 35.65 3.07
N LEU A 221 -22.97 34.47 2.80
CA LEU A 221 -23.35 34.03 1.46
C LEU A 221 -24.84 33.73 1.39
N SER A 222 -25.46 34.15 0.31
CA SER A 222 -26.83 33.82 -0.04
C SER A 222 -26.87 32.79 -1.18
N GLN A 223 -27.84 31.86 -1.12
CA GLN A 223 -28.03 30.79 -2.11
C GLN A 223 -29.43 30.89 -2.72
N HIS A 224 -29.50 30.83 -4.05
CA HIS A 224 -30.75 30.90 -4.81
C HIS A 224 -30.81 29.74 -5.82
N GLU A 225 -31.90 28.98 -5.78
CA GLU A 225 -32.16 27.93 -6.76
C GLU A 225 -32.48 28.54 -8.13
N MET A 226 -31.83 28.06 -9.21
CA MET A 226 -32.14 28.54 -10.58
C MET A 226 -33.52 28.06 -11.06
N GLN A 227 -34.03 26.99 -10.44
CA GLN A 227 -35.37 26.46 -10.66
C GLN A 227 -35.97 25.98 -9.34
N PRO A 228 -37.28 26.16 -9.10
CA PRO A 228 -37.92 25.66 -7.89
C PRO A 228 -37.71 24.15 -7.71
N ALA A 229 -37.54 23.71 -6.45
CA ALA A 229 -37.37 22.30 -6.12
C ALA A 229 -38.48 21.41 -6.70
N SER A 230 -39.74 21.89 -6.69
CA SER A 230 -40.88 21.20 -7.28
C SER A 230 -40.71 20.97 -8.78
N ALA A 231 -40.27 21.98 -9.53
CA ALA A 231 -40.06 21.88 -10.97
C ALA A 231 -38.97 20.86 -11.32
N TRP A 232 -37.91 20.76 -10.51
CA TRP A 232 -36.90 19.71 -10.64
C TRP A 232 -37.47 18.32 -10.35
N MET A 233 -38.26 18.18 -9.29
CA MET A 233 -38.87 16.89 -8.94
C MET A 233 -39.84 16.41 -10.02
N ASP A 234 -40.64 17.30 -10.61
CA ASP A 234 -41.53 16.99 -11.73
C ASP A 234 -40.73 16.52 -12.96
N MET A 235 -39.59 17.17 -13.22
CA MET A 235 -38.67 16.81 -14.30
C MET A 235 -38.12 15.38 -14.14
N VAL A 236 -37.68 15.03 -12.93
CA VAL A 236 -37.23 13.67 -12.60
C VAL A 236 -38.35 12.66 -12.78
N ALA A 237 -39.56 12.95 -12.28
CA ALA A 237 -40.72 12.07 -12.42
C ALA A 237 -41.07 11.79 -13.89
N ASN A 238 -41.01 12.82 -14.74
CA ASN A 238 -41.25 12.67 -16.18
C ASN A 238 -40.19 11.80 -16.86
N ILE A 239 -38.91 11.99 -16.54
CA ILE A 239 -37.83 11.14 -17.08
C ILE A 239 -37.99 9.69 -16.63
N VAL A 240 -38.34 9.44 -15.36
CA VAL A 240 -38.60 8.09 -14.87
C VAL A 240 -39.72 7.42 -15.67
N ASN A 241 -40.81 8.13 -15.97
CA ASN A 241 -41.88 7.63 -16.83
C ASN A 241 -41.38 7.30 -18.26
N SER A 242 -40.56 8.16 -18.86
CA SER A 242 -39.97 7.92 -20.18
C SER A 242 -39.05 6.69 -20.21
N ILE A 243 -38.26 6.47 -19.15
CA ILE A 243 -37.42 5.28 -19.00
C ILE A 243 -38.29 4.03 -18.88
N GLN A 244 -39.35 4.07 -18.07
CA GLN A 244 -40.28 2.94 -17.90
C GLN A 244 -41.03 2.59 -19.20
N LEU A 245 -41.26 3.57 -20.08
CA LEU A 245 -41.83 3.37 -21.42
C LEU A 245 -40.79 2.90 -22.45
N GLY A 246 -39.52 2.72 -22.07
CA GLY A 246 -38.45 2.18 -22.91
C GLY A 246 -37.81 3.17 -23.88
N ALA A 247 -37.93 4.48 -23.66
CA ALA A 247 -37.32 5.49 -24.53
C ALA A 247 -35.78 5.46 -24.47
N PHE A 248 -35.23 5.16 -23.29
CA PHE A 248 -33.81 5.00 -22.96
C PHE A 248 -33.69 4.36 -21.57
N GLU A 249 -32.50 3.89 -21.19
CA GLU A 249 -32.29 3.17 -19.92
C GLU A 249 -31.87 4.10 -18.77
N LYS A 250 -31.09 5.13 -19.09
CA LYS A 250 -30.54 6.10 -18.12
C LYS A 250 -30.42 7.48 -18.76
N VAL A 251 -30.74 8.52 -17.99
CA VAL A 251 -30.43 9.92 -18.34
C VAL A 251 -29.81 10.60 -17.13
N VAL A 252 -28.80 11.44 -17.34
CA VAL A 252 -28.22 12.22 -16.25
C VAL A 252 -28.73 13.64 -16.39
N LEU A 253 -29.61 14.08 -15.50
CA LEU A 253 -30.12 15.47 -15.46
C LEU A 253 -29.23 16.32 -14.57
N ALA A 254 -29.13 17.62 -14.84
CA ALA A 254 -28.45 18.57 -13.97
C ALA A 254 -29.29 19.79 -13.60
N ARG A 255 -28.95 20.39 -12.45
CA ARG A 255 -29.50 21.64 -11.96
C ARG A 255 -28.39 22.57 -11.47
N GLY A 256 -28.71 23.86 -11.41
CA GLY A 256 -27.80 24.90 -10.94
C GLY A 256 -28.37 25.69 -9.77
N ILE A 257 -27.46 26.23 -8.95
CA ILE A 257 -27.77 27.24 -7.93
C ILE A 257 -26.88 28.46 -8.14
N GLN A 258 -27.40 29.63 -7.82
CA GLN A 258 -26.65 30.88 -7.78
C GLN A 258 -26.27 31.18 -6.33
N VAL A 259 -24.99 31.51 -6.12
CA VAL A 259 -24.42 31.86 -4.83
C VAL A 259 -23.87 33.28 -4.93
N THR A 260 -24.23 34.14 -3.99
CA THR A 260 -23.81 35.55 -3.98
C THR A 260 -23.22 35.91 -2.64
N LEU A 261 -22.19 36.74 -2.63
CA LEU A 261 -21.72 37.39 -1.42
C LEU A 261 -22.73 38.47 -0.99
N ASP A 262 -23.03 38.54 0.30
CA ASP A 262 -23.98 39.51 0.84
C ASP A 262 -23.45 40.96 0.74
N ASP A 263 -22.12 41.13 0.67
CA ASP A 263 -21.48 42.40 0.31
C ASP A 263 -21.32 42.50 -1.22
N PRO A 264 -22.06 43.42 -1.89
CA PRO A 264 -21.99 43.59 -3.34
C PRO A 264 -20.64 44.09 -3.85
N ALA A 265 -19.78 44.65 -2.98
CA ALA A 265 -18.45 45.11 -3.33
C ALA A 265 -17.37 44.03 -3.17
N ALA A 266 -17.70 42.89 -2.54
CA ALA A 266 -16.77 41.79 -2.33
C ALA A 266 -16.73 40.84 -3.54
N ALA A 267 -15.60 40.14 -3.72
CA ALA A 267 -15.42 39.11 -4.73
C ALA A 267 -14.89 37.82 -4.09
N PHE A 268 -15.17 36.69 -4.72
CA PHE A 268 -14.62 35.41 -4.29
C PHE A 268 -13.10 35.34 -4.49
N ASP A 269 -12.37 34.98 -3.45
CA ASP A 269 -10.94 34.69 -3.55
C ASP A 269 -10.74 33.30 -4.18
N ILE A 270 -10.35 33.30 -5.45
CA ILE A 270 -10.08 32.08 -6.22
C ILE A 270 -8.90 31.29 -5.64
N SER A 271 -7.85 31.96 -5.15
CA SER A 271 -6.67 31.28 -4.60
C SER A 271 -7.02 30.59 -3.29
N LEU A 272 -7.78 31.24 -2.42
CA LEU A 272 -8.30 30.64 -1.19
C LEU A 272 -9.29 29.50 -1.48
N THR A 273 -10.13 29.65 -2.50
CA THR A 273 -11.05 28.58 -2.96
C THR A 273 -10.26 27.35 -3.40
N LEU A 274 -9.23 27.51 -4.22
CA LEU A 274 -8.34 26.42 -4.64
C LEU A 274 -7.64 25.75 -3.45
N GLN A 275 -7.15 26.54 -2.49
CA GLN A 275 -6.49 26.01 -1.28
C GLN A 275 -7.43 25.13 -0.47
N ARG A 276 -8.68 25.58 -0.26
CA ARG A 276 -9.71 24.81 0.47
C ARG A 276 -10.10 23.53 -0.26
N LEU A 277 -10.22 23.58 -1.59
CA LEU A 277 -10.52 22.41 -2.42
C LEU A 277 -9.38 21.40 -2.38
N ARG A 278 -8.12 21.84 -2.52
CA ARG A 278 -6.91 21.02 -2.40
C ARG A 278 -6.85 20.27 -1.06
N GLU A 279 -7.13 20.97 0.04
CA GLU A 279 -7.08 20.37 1.39
C GLU A 279 -8.24 19.41 1.66
N SER A 280 -9.43 19.72 1.16
CA SER A 280 -10.65 18.94 1.42
C SER A 280 -10.80 17.72 0.51
N TYR A 281 -10.18 17.76 -0.69
CA TYR A 281 -10.36 16.75 -1.73
C TYR A 281 -9.02 16.33 -2.37
N PRO A 282 -8.07 15.76 -1.61
CA PRO A 282 -6.71 15.47 -2.09
C PRO A 282 -6.62 14.45 -3.24
N ASN A 283 -7.66 13.63 -3.44
CA ASN A 283 -7.72 12.63 -4.52
C ASN A 283 -8.48 13.12 -5.77
N ALA A 284 -8.90 14.39 -5.81
CA ALA A 284 -9.63 14.99 -6.92
C ALA A 284 -8.73 15.95 -7.69
N TYR A 285 -8.99 16.08 -9.00
CA TYR A 285 -8.39 17.12 -9.82
C TYR A 285 -8.96 18.47 -9.41
N VAL A 286 -8.10 19.35 -8.90
CA VAL A 286 -8.43 20.73 -8.54
C VAL A 286 -8.01 21.63 -9.70
N PHE A 287 -8.94 22.46 -10.18
CA PHE A 287 -8.69 23.29 -11.35
C PHE A 287 -9.29 24.69 -11.25
N ALA A 288 -8.69 25.63 -11.98
CA ALA A 288 -9.28 26.93 -12.30
C ALA A 288 -8.88 27.37 -13.72
N ILE A 289 -9.85 27.84 -14.50
CA ILE A 289 -9.65 28.39 -15.86
C ILE A 289 -10.19 29.80 -15.89
N GLN A 290 -9.32 30.79 -16.12
CA GLN A 290 -9.72 32.19 -16.27
C GLN A 290 -10.08 32.53 -17.71
N ARG A 291 -11.17 33.26 -17.91
CA ARG A 291 -11.53 33.96 -19.16
C ARG A 291 -12.06 35.34 -18.84
N GLY A 292 -11.33 36.38 -19.28
CA GLY A 292 -11.60 37.74 -18.80
C GLY A 292 -11.59 37.81 -17.26
N GLU A 293 -12.68 38.28 -16.68
CA GLU A 293 -12.86 38.38 -15.22
C GLU A 293 -13.46 37.12 -14.58
N ARG A 294 -13.88 36.14 -15.39
CA ARG A 294 -14.60 34.94 -14.93
C ARG A 294 -13.67 33.74 -14.75
N PHE A 295 -14.02 32.88 -13.80
CA PHE A 295 -13.28 31.66 -13.49
C PHE A 295 -14.19 30.44 -13.48
N PHE A 296 -13.84 29.41 -14.25
CA PHE A 296 -14.43 28.08 -14.08
C PHE A 296 -13.56 27.26 -13.13
N VAL A 297 -14.09 26.89 -11.97
CA VAL A 297 -13.34 26.31 -10.84
C VAL A 297 -14.01 25.03 -10.36
N GLY A 298 -13.24 24.03 -9.94
CA GLY A 298 -13.82 22.79 -9.40
C GLY A 298 -12.83 21.82 -8.77
N ALA A 299 -13.40 20.77 -8.19
CA ALA A 299 -12.68 19.61 -7.64
C ALA A 299 -13.33 18.30 -8.11
N THR A 300 -12.88 17.79 -9.24
CA THR A 300 -13.50 16.63 -9.89
C THR A 300 -12.78 15.31 -9.59
N PRO A 301 -13.48 14.23 -9.22
CA PRO A 301 -12.86 12.93 -8.94
C PRO A 301 -12.67 12.05 -10.19
N GLU A 302 -13.25 12.42 -11.34
CA GLU A 302 -13.45 11.49 -12.45
C GLU A 302 -12.54 11.82 -13.64
N ARG A 303 -11.51 10.99 -13.84
CA ARG A 303 -10.71 10.95 -15.07
C ARG A 303 -11.57 10.42 -16.21
N LEU A 304 -11.65 11.17 -17.31
CA LEU A 304 -12.27 10.73 -18.56
C LEU A 304 -11.28 9.85 -19.34
N VAL A 305 -10.09 10.38 -19.61
CA VAL A 305 -9.08 9.72 -20.44
C VAL A 305 -7.69 10.28 -20.15
N GLN A 306 -6.67 9.42 -20.24
CA GLN A 306 -5.26 9.78 -20.16
C GLN A 306 -4.52 9.21 -21.36
N ALA A 307 -3.59 9.97 -21.93
CA ALA A 307 -2.66 9.53 -22.96
C ALA A 307 -1.25 9.51 -22.37
N GLN A 308 -0.59 8.36 -22.44
CA GLN A 308 0.76 8.17 -21.94
C GLN A 308 1.54 7.18 -22.79
N ASP A 309 2.76 7.57 -23.19
CA ASP A 309 3.70 6.71 -23.94
C ASP A 309 3.08 6.02 -25.17
N GLY A 310 2.21 6.73 -25.90
CA GLY A 310 1.51 6.21 -27.07
C GLY A 310 0.30 5.32 -26.75
N GLN A 311 -0.08 5.18 -25.48
CA GLN A 311 -1.27 4.46 -25.02
C GLN A 311 -2.34 5.41 -24.49
N ILE A 312 -3.59 4.98 -24.59
CA ILE A 312 -4.76 5.62 -24.00
C ILE A 312 -5.24 4.77 -22.83
N HIS A 313 -5.53 5.40 -21.69
CA HIS A 313 -6.12 4.79 -20.51
C HIS A 313 -7.45 5.47 -20.18
N THR A 314 -8.49 4.67 -19.98
CA THR A 314 -9.82 5.11 -19.54
C THR A 314 -10.47 4.00 -18.70
N MET A 315 -11.72 4.18 -18.28
CA MET A 315 -12.46 3.19 -17.51
C MET A 315 -13.95 3.23 -17.84
N ALA A 316 -14.60 2.08 -17.78
CA ALA A 316 -16.05 1.98 -17.74
C ALA A 316 -16.51 2.02 -16.28
N LEU A 317 -17.47 2.91 -15.98
CA LEU A 317 -18.11 3.04 -14.67
C LEU A 317 -19.64 2.90 -14.84
N ALA A 318 -20.20 1.82 -14.29
CA ALA A 318 -21.63 1.52 -14.35
C ALA A 318 -21.97 0.42 -13.35
N GLY A 319 -23.22 0.29 -12.92
CA GLY A 319 -23.61 -0.57 -11.80
C GLY A 319 -23.19 0.07 -10.48
N SER A 320 -24.17 0.36 -9.63
CA SER A 320 -24.00 1.12 -8.40
C SER A 320 -24.73 0.46 -7.26
N GLU A 321 -24.17 0.56 -6.06
CA GLU A 321 -24.82 0.18 -4.82
C GLU A 321 -24.46 1.18 -3.72
N ARG A 322 -25.33 1.35 -2.72
CA ARG A 322 -25.04 2.18 -1.56
C ARG A 322 -23.83 1.65 -0.79
N ARG A 323 -23.16 2.56 -0.08
CA ARG A 323 -22.20 2.15 0.96
C ARG A 323 -22.99 1.67 2.19
N GLY A 324 -22.44 0.66 2.86
CA GLY A 324 -23.01 0.20 4.13
C GLY A 324 -22.76 1.21 5.24
N GLU A 325 -23.66 1.27 6.22
CA GLU A 325 -23.48 2.09 7.42
C GLU A 325 -22.38 1.47 8.33
N THR A 326 -22.11 0.19 8.14
CA THR A 326 -21.00 -0.53 8.77
C THR A 326 -20.05 -1.12 7.72
N PRO A 327 -18.75 -1.30 8.02
CA PRO A 327 -17.80 -1.93 7.08
C PRO A 327 -18.19 -3.36 6.65
N ALA A 328 -18.92 -4.10 7.48
CA ALA A 328 -19.40 -5.44 7.16
C ALA A 328 -20.53 -5.40 6.13
N GLU A 329 -21.53 -4.54 6.37
CA GLU A 329 -22.61 -4.28 5.41
C GLU A 329 -22.05 -3.70 4.11
N ASP A 330 -21.05 -2.82 4.19
CA ASP A 330 -20.40 -2.22 3.04
C ASP A 330 -19.65 -3.24 2.15
N ALA A 331 -18.97 -4.20 2.79
CA ALA A 331 -18.30 -5.30 2.10
C ALA A 331 -19.32 -6.27 1.50
N GLN A 332 -20.41 -6.55 2.22
CA GLN A 332 -21.50 -7.39 1.73
C GLN A 332 -22.17 -6.78 0.50
N LEU A 333 -22.63 -5.52 0.58
CA LEU A 333 -23.22 -4.78 -0.54
C LEU A 333 -22.25 -4.70 -1.74
N GLY A 334 -20.94 -4.61 -1.48
CA GLY A 334 -19.93 -4.62 -2.53
C GLY A 334 -19.80 -5.98 -3.22
N ALA A 335 -19.80 -7.07 -2.43
CA ALA A 335 -19.77 -8.44 -2.96
C ALA A 335 -21.06 -8.77 -3.73
N GLU A 336 -22.22 -8.33 -3.23
CA GLU A 336 -23.52 -8.45 -3.91
C GLU A 336 -23.52 -7.68 -5.23
N LEU A 337 -22.97 -6.45 -5.26
CA LEU A 337 -22.82 -5.68 -6.49
C LEU A 337 -21.92 -6.38 -7.53
N LEU A 338 -20.79 -6.96 -7.10
CA LEU A 338 -19.89 -7.74 -7.97
C LEU A 338 -20.54 -9.01 -8.52
N GLN A 339 -21.45 -9.64 -7.77
CA GLN A 339 -22.13 -10.88 -8.16
C GLN A 339 -23.50 -10.64 -8.85
N SER A 340 -23.98 -9.39 -8.87
CA SER A 340 -25.29 -9.05 -9.42
C SER A 340 -25.30 -9.22 -10.95
N GLU A 341 -26.03 -10.20 -11.47
CA GLU A 341 -26.17 -10.43 -12.93
C GLU A 341 -26.73 -9.19 -13.64
N LYS A 342 -27.71 -8.51 -13.04
CA LYS A 342 -28.29 -7.27 -13.59
C LYS A 342 -27.22 -6.18 -13.74
N ASN A 343 -26.52 -5.85 -12.65
CA ASN A 343 -25.50 -4.80 -12.68
C ASN A 343 -24.32 -5.16 -13.58
N ASN A 344 -23.91 -6.43 -13.65
CA ASN A 344 -22.87 -6.88 -14.56
C ASN A 344 -23.28 -6.79 -16.03
N ASN A 345 -24.55 -7.10 -16.37
CA ASN A 345 -25.07 -6.95 -17.73
C ASN A 345 -25.12 -5.48 -18.15
N GLU A 346 -25.63 -4.59 -17.30
CA GLU A 346 -25.61 -3.13 -17.53
C GLU A 346 -24.17 -2.62 -17.67
N HIS A 347 -23.25 -3.10 -16.81
CA HIS A 347 -21.84 -2.73 -16.87
C HIS A 347 -21.15 -3.20 -18.14
N ALA A 348 -21.45 -4.41 -18.61
CA ALA A 348 -20.89 -4.98 -19.84
C ALA A 348 -21.26 -4.16 -21.09
N ILE A 349 -22.45 -3.56 -21.12
CA ILE A 349 -22.88 -2.66 -22.20
C ILE A 349 -22.01 -1.39 -22.21
N VAL A 350 -21.74 -0.80 -21.04
CA VAL A 350 -20.87 0.38 -20.93
C VAL A 350 -19.43 0.05 -21.31
N VAL A 351 -18.92 -1.12 -20.89
CA VAL A 351 -17.60 -1.63 -21.32
C VAL A 351 -17.53 -1.78 -22.84
N ALA A 352 -18.55 -2.37 -23.46
CA ALA A 352 -18.60 -2.54 -24.90
C ALA A 352 -18.61 -1.19 -25.64
N MET A 353 -19.38 -0.22 -25.15
CA MET A 353 -19.45 1.12 -25.73
C MET A 353 -18.11 1.86 -25.64
N VAL A 354 -17.44 1.85 -24.48
CA VAL A 354 -16.12 2.49 -24.32
C VAL A 354 -15.08 1.79 -25.20
N ARG A 355 -15.09 0.46 -25.25
CA ARG A 355 -14.22 -0.30 -26.16
C ARG A 355 -14.47 0.09 -27.62
N ASP A 356 -15.73 0.19 -28.03
CA ASP A 356 -16.10 0.49 -29.41
C ASP A 356 -15.72 1.93 -29.80
N ALA A 357 -15.79 2.89 -28.87
CA ALA A 357 -15.26 4.25 -29.07
C ALA A 357 -13.74 4.24 -29.31
N LEU A 358 -12.98 3.38 -28.62
CA LEU A 358 -11.53 3.28 -28.80
C LEU A 358 -11.10 2.57 -30.09
N LYS A 359 -11.95 1.70 -30.67
CA LYS A 359 -11.60 0.89 -31.87
C LYS A 359 -11.15 1.72 -33.07
N ASN A 360 -11.68 2.94 -33.23
CA ASN A 360 -11.35 3.80 -34.36
C ASN A 360 -10.04 4.58 -34.18
N HIS A 361 -9.50 4.59 -32.96
CA HIS A 361 -8.34 5.40 -32.58
C HIS A 361 -7.16 4.56 -32.11
N CYS A 362 -7.36 3.29 -31.78
CA CYS A 362 -6.34 2.41 -31.25
C CYS A 362 -6.11 1.17 -32.13
N LEU A 363 -4.85 0.72 -32.25
CA LEU A 363 -4.47 -0.52 -32.94
C LEU A 363 -4.94 -1.75 -32.15
N ASN A 364 -4.75 -1.73 -30.84
CA ASN A 364 -5.22 -2.75 -29.91
C ASN A 364 -6.00 -2.08 -28.78
N VAL A 365 -7.05 -2.74 -28.29
CA VAL A 365 -7.81 -2.31 -27.11
C VAL A 365 -7.81 -3.46 -26.10
N HIS A 366 -7.27 -3.18 -24.92
CA HIS A 366 -7.19 -4.10 -23.79
C HIS A 366 -8.26 -3.74 -22.75
N VAL A 367 -9.16 -4.67 -22.48
CA VAL A 367 -10.21 -4.54 -21.47
C VAL A 367 -9.89 -5.50 -20.33
N SER A 368 -9.91 -5.02 -19.10
CA SER A 368 -9.71 -5.87 -17.93
C SER A 368 -10.77 -6.97 -17.86
N ALA A 369 -10.37 -8.21 -17.57
CA ALA A 369 -11.26 -9.37 -17.67
C ALA A 369 -12.39 -9.39 -16.62
N VAL A 370 -12.23 -8.70 -15.49
CA VAL A 370 -13.21 -8.64 -14.41
C VAL A 370 -13.41 -7.21 -13.91
N PRO A 371 -14.65 -6.79 -13.61
CA PRO A 371 -14.91 -5.51 -12.96
C PRO A 371 -14.38 -5.49 -11.52
N GLN A 372 -13.95 -4.32 -11.08
CA GLN A 372 -13.45 -4.03 -9.73
C GLN A 372 -14.42 -3.08 -9.02
N LEU A 373 -14.41 -3.05 -7.69
CA LEU A 373 -15.20 -2.06 -6.94
C LEU A 373 -14.45 -0.73 -6.83
N LEU A 374 -15.07 0.35 -7.29
CA LEU A 374 -14.69 1.72 -6.96
C LEU A 374 -15.57 2.23 -5.82
N LYS A 375 -15.02 2.30 -4.62
CA LYS A 375 -15.74 2.80 -3.43
C LYS A 375 -15.63 4.32 -3.32
N LEU A 376 -16.74 5.02 -3.48
CA LEU A 376 -16.90 6.45 -3.22
C LEU A 376 -17.53 6.67 -1.84
N LYS A 377 -17.60 7.92 -1.38
CA LYS A 377 -18.04 8.26 -0.01
C LYS A 377 -19.41 7.65 0.37
N ASN A 378 -20.38 7.69 -0.56
CA ASN A 378 -21.76 7.24 -0.31
C ASN A 378 -22.22 6.09 -1.21
N LEU A 379 -21.51 5.82 -2.31
CA LEU A 379 -21.82 4.77 -3.29
C LEU A 379 -20.57 3.93 -3.60
N GLN A 380 -20.75 2.70 -4.08
CA GLN A 380 -19.71 1.91 -4.72
C GLN A 380 -20.15 1.50 -6.13
N HIS A 381 -19.21 1.50 -7.08
CA HIS A 381 -19.47 1.25 -8.50
C HIS A 381 -18.67 0.05 -9.02
N LEU A 382 -19.19 -0.65 -10.03
CA LEU A 382 -18.33 -1.51 -10.86
C LEU A 382 -17.46 -0.63 -11.77
N LYS A 383 -16.16 -0.93 -11.80
CA LYS A 383 -15.13 -0.25 -12.58
C LYS A 383 -14.36 -1.29 -13.39
N THR A 384 -14.31 -1.11 -14.70
CA THR A 384 -13.45 -1.90 -15.59
C THR A 384 -12.43 -0.98 -16.24
N PRO A 385 -11.13 -1.07 -15.89
CA PRO A 385 -10.06 -0.36 -16.59
C PRO A 385 -9.93 -0.82 -18.04
N ILE A 386 -9.77 0.13 -18.96
CA ILE A 386 -9.62 -0.09 -20.40
C ILE A 386 -8.40 0.71 -20.91
N ALA A 387 -7.53 0.05 -21.66
CA ALA A 387 -6.37 0.67 -22.29
C ALA A 387 -6.35 0.40 -23.81
N GLY A 388 -5.63 1.20 -24.59
CA GLY A 388 -5.41 0.91 -26.00
C GLY A 388 -4.21 1.63 -26.61
N ASP A 389 -3.58 1.00 -27.59
CA ASP A 389 -2.40 1.55 -28.29
C ASP A 389 -2.84 2.56 -29.35
N LEU A 390 -2.55 3.84 -29.16
CA LEU A 390 -3.03 4.92 -30.04
C LEU A 390 -2.42 4.79 -31.45
N ILE A 391 -3.24 4.97 -32.48
CA ILE A 391 -2.79 4.96 -33.88
C ILE A 391 -1.82 6.14 -34.10
N PRO A 392 -0.66 5.94 -34.75
CA PRO A 392 0.28 7.02 -35.04
C PRO A 392 -0.39 8.21 -35.75
N GLY A 393 -0.19 9.42 -35.21
CA GLY A 393 -0.78 10.66 -35.73
C GLY A 393 -2.15 11.03 -35.15
N ARG A 394 -2.79 10.14 -34.38
CA ARG A 394 -3.94 10.48 -33.51
C ARG A 394 -3.45 11.07 -32.19
N CYS A 395 -4.34 11.79 -31.51
CA CYS A 395 -4.11 12.32 -30.17
C CYS A 395 -5.33 12.11 -29.26
N ILE A 396 -5.17 12.41 -27.96
CA ILE A 396 -6.24 12.26 -26.95
C ILE A 396 -7.54 12.99 -27.32
N LEU A 397 -7.46 14.13 -28.04
CA LEU A 397 -8.63 14.88 -28.49
C LEU A 397 -9.45 14.13 -29.55
N ASP A 398 -8.79 13.35 -30.42
CA ASP A 398 -9.49 12.51 -31.40
C ASP A 398 -10.34 11.43 -30.67
N VAL A 399 -9.78 10.85 -29.61
CA VAL A 399 -10.45 9.84 -28.78
C VAL A 399 -11.65 10.43 -28.03
N MET A 400 -11.48 11.63 -27.48
CA MET A 400 -12.54 12.31 -26.71
C MET A 400 -13.80 12.58 -27.54
N ALA A 401 -13.66 12.82 -28.85
CA ALA A 401 -14.80 13.03 -29.74
C ALA A 401 -15.80 11.85 -29.72
N ASP A 402 -15.28 10.62 -29.66
CA ASP A 402 -16.09 9.41 -29.65
C ASP A 402 -16.45 8.96 -28.22
N LEU A 403 -15.64 9.33 -27.23
CA LEU A 403 -15.84 8.93 -25.82
C LEU A 403 -16.82 9.82 -25.06
N HIS A 404 -16.83 11.13 -25.29
CA HIS A 404 -17.63 12.08 -24.52
C HIS A 404 -18.95 12.44 -25.21
N PRO A 405 -20.09 12.51 -24.50
CA PRO A 405 -20.26 12.15 -23.09
C PRO A 405 -20.38 10.63 -22.88
N THR A 406 -19.85 10.17 -21.75
CA THR A 406 -19.99 8.78 -21.31
C THR A 406 -21.38 8.57 -20.68
N PRO A 407 -21.86 7.31 -20.56
CA PRO A 407 -23.08 6.98 -19.83
C PRO A 407 -23.11 7.45 -18.36
N ALA A 408 -21.95 7.78 -17.78
CA ALA A 408 -21.85 8.32 -16.44
C ALA A 408 -22.41 9.75 -16.33
N VAL A 409 -22.32 10.54 -17.41
CA VAL A 409 -22.71 11.96 -17.42
C VAL A 409 -23.73 12.36 -18.48
N GLY A 410 -23.92 11.55 -19.52
CA GLY A 410 -24.92 11.76 -20.57
C GLY A 410 -26.12 10.81 -20.48
N GLY A 411 -25.92 9.57 -20.03
CA GLY A 411 -26.93 8.52 -20.04
C GLY A 411 -26.79 7.52 -21.19
N PHE A 412 -27.73 6.59 -21.31
CA PHE A 412 -27.69 5.47 -22.24
C PHE A 412 -29.10 5.06 -22.72
N PRO A 413 -29.29 4.74 -24.02
CA PRO A 413 -28.39 4.96 -25.15
C PRO A 413 -28.07 6.44 -25.40
N ARG A 414 -26.83 6.74 -25.81
CA ARG A 414 -26.27 8.11 -25.83
C ARG A 414 -27.15 9.13 -26.57
N GLN A 415 -27.60 8.83 -27.79
CA GLN A 415 -28.34 9.81 -28.60
C GLN A 415 -29.69 10.16 -27.97
N SER A 416 -30.52 9.16 -27.68
CA SER A 416 -31.84 9.36 -27.05
C SER A 416 -31.73 10.05 -25.69
N ALA A 417 -30.69 9.73 -24.91
CA ALA A 417 -30.46 10.37 -23.62
C ALA A 417 -30.09 11.86 -23.76
N LEU A 418 -29.24 12.21 -24.74
CA LEU A 418 -28.90 13.61 -25.02
C LEU A 418 -30.09 14.41 -25.54
N ASP A 419 -30.91 13.81 -26.42
CA ASP A 419 -32.14 14.46 -26.91
C ASP A 419 -33.11 14.71 -25.73
N ALA A 420 -33.26 13.74 -24.83
CA ALA A 420 -34.05 13.92 -23.62
C ALA A 420 -33.49 15.02 -22.69
N ILE A 421 -32.16 15.12 -22.52
CA ILE A 421 -31.55 16.22 -21.75
C ILE A 421 -31.90 17.56 -22.39
N ARG A 422 -31.73 17.73 -23.70
CA ARG A 422 -32.05 18.99 -24.40
C ARG A 422 -33.51 19.40 -24.26
N ASP A 423 -34.43 18.44 -24.34
CA ASP A 423 -35.87 18.70 -24.30
C ASP A 423 -36.36 19.00 -22.87
N THR A 424 -35.69 18.43 -21.87
CA THR A 424 -36.19 18.38 -20.50
C THR A 424 -35.45 19.35 -19.58
N GLU A 425 -34.13 19.39 -19.69
CA GLU A 425 -33.28 20.21 -18.83
C GLU A 425 -33.31 21.67 -19.28
N LYS A 426 -33.80 22.56 -18.42
CA LYS A 426 -33.84 24.01 -18.66
C LYS A 426 -32.58 24.70 -18.12
N LEU A 427 -31.43 24.04 -18.25
CA LEU A 427 -30.16 24.51 -17.73
C LEU A 427 -29.14 24.55 -18.87
N ASP A 428 -28.44 25.67 -18.96
CA ASP A 428 -27.27 25.80 -19.80
C ASP A 428 -26.04 25.27 -19.05
N ARG A 429 -25.68 24.01 -19.35
CA ARG A 429 -24.53 23.36 -18.72
C ARG A 429 -23.20 23.98 -19.11
N GLY A 430 -23.08 24.54 -20.32
CA GLY A 430 -21.78 24.90 -20.90
C GLY A 430 -20.73 23.82 -20.65
N TRP A 431 -19.67 24.16 -19.90
CA TRP A 431 -18.58 23.22 -19.58
C TRP A 431 -18.83 22.32 -18.37
N TYR A 432 -19.93 22.51 -17.63
CA TYR A 432 -20.28 21.58 -16.55
C TYR A 432 -20.51 20.17 -17.10
N ALA A 433 -19.89 19.18 -16.45
CA ALA A 433 -19.86 17.79 -16.92
C ALA A 433 -19.21 17.58 -18.30
N GLY A 434 -18.60 18.61 -18.90
CA GLY A 434 -17.77 18.53 -20.09
C GLY A 434 -16.33 18.11 -19.77
N PRO A 435 -15.53 17.73 -20.79
CA PRO A 435 -14.12 17.42 -20.61
C PRO A 435 -13.27 18.66 -20.31
N LEU A 436 -12.32 18.52 -19.39
CA LEU A 436 -11.36 19.57 -19.01
C LEU A 436 -9.99 18.94 -18.74
N GLY A 437 -8.91 19.55 -19.22
CA GLY A 437 -7.58 18.99 -19.03
C GLY A 437 -6.52 19.58 -19.95
N TRP A 438 -5.53 18.75 -20.30
CA TRP A 438 -4.35 19.19 -21.04
C TRP A 438 -3.80 18.15 -22.02
N ILE A 439 -3.07 18.65 -23.02
CA ILE A 439 -2.31 17.85 -24.00
C ILE A 439 -0.96 18.52 -24.30
N GLY A 440 0.12 17.74 -24.20
CA GLY A 440 1.50 18.17 -24.46
C GLY A 440 2.04 17.71 -25.81
N ALA A 441 3.13 18.34 -26.25
CA ALA A 441 3.79 18.04 -27.52
C ALA A 441 4.37 16.62 -27.62
N SER A 442 4.66 15.96 -26.49
CA SER A 442 5.11 14.57 -26.46
C SER A 442 4.00 13.55 -26.70
N GLY A 443 2.74 13.99 -26.88
CA GLY A 443 1.57 13.12 -26.96
C GLY A 443 0.98 12.71 -25.60
N HIS A 444 1.59 13.17 -24.50
CA HIS A 444 1.05 13.02 -23.15
C HIS A 444 -0.13 13.97 -22.94
N GLY A 445 -1.13 13.54 -22.17
CA GLY A 445 -2.25 14.40 -21.84
C GLY A 445 -3.25 13.70 -20.93
N GLU A 446 -4.12 14.49 -20.32
CA GLU A 446 -5.12 13.98 -19.40
C GLU A 446 -6.32 14.91 -19.39
N PHE A 447 -7.51 14.33 -19.45
CA PHE A 447 -8.78 15.05 -19.33
C PHE A 447 -9.66 14.38 -18.27
N ALA A 448 -10.23 15.20 -17.40
CA ALA A 448 -11.25 14.83 -16.43
C ALA A 448 -12.63 15.34 -16.87
N VAL A 449 -13.67 14.84 -16.24
CA VAL A 449 -15.04 15.35 -16.44
C VAL A 449 -15.29 16.45 -15.41
N ALA A 450 -15.69 17.65 -15.81
CA ALA A 450 -15.79 18.81 -14.94
C ALA A 450 -17.02 18.78 -14.02
N LEU A 451 -17.01 17.86 -13.05
CA LEU A 451 -18.00 17.68 -11.99
C LEU A 451 -17.61 18.49 -10.75
N ARG A 452 -18.58 18.76 -9.86
CA ARG A 452 -18.38 19.53 -8.60
C ARG A 452 -17.64 20.84 -8.89
N SER A 453 -18.21 21.60 -9.80
CA SER A 453 -17.60 22.78 -10.39
C SER A 453 -18.61 23.93 -10.43
N GLY A 454 -18.10 25.13 -10.60
CA GLY A 454 -18.89 26.34 -10.70
C GLY A 454 -18.18 27.42 -11.52
N LEU A 455 -18.99 28.31 -12.08
CA LEU A 455 -18.53 29.50 -12.78
C LEU A 455 -18.63 30.70 -11.84
N ILE A 456 -17.52 31.36 -11.59
CA ILE A 456 -17.38 32.46 -10.64
C ILE A 456 -17.16 33.77 -11.42
N ASP A 457 -17.94 34.80 -11.09
CA ASP A 457 -17.94 36.14 -11.67
C ASP A 457 -18.03 37.17 -10.53
N GLY A 458 -16.87 37.67 -10.08
CA GLY A 458 -16.76 38.59 -8.94
C GLY A 458 -17.35 38.00 -7.65
N GLY A 459 -18.39 38.63 -7.11
CA GLY A 459 -19.13 38.18 -5.92
C GLY A 459 -20.26 37.18 -6.22
N ASN A 460 -20.43 36.74 -7.48
CA ASN A 460 -21.45 35.78 -7.89
C ASN A 460 -20.79 34.46 -8.32
N ALA A 461 -21.43 33.33 -8.03
CA ALA A 461 -21.02 32.03 -8.53
C ALA A 461 -22.25 31.20 -8.94
N THR A 462 -22.19 30.55 -10.09
CA THR A 462 -23.18 29.54 -10.50
C THR A 462 -22.57 28.16 -10.31
N LEU A 463 -23.16 27.37 -9.42
CA LEU A 463 -22.71 26.01 -9.11
C LEU A 463 -23.62 25.00 -9.80
N PHE A 464 -23.07 23.85 -10.17
CA PHE A 464 -23.81 22.82 -10.93
C PHE A 464 -23.74 21.43 -10.27
N ALA A 465 -24.84 20.69 -10.33
CA ALA A 465 -24.93 19.32 -9.83
C ALA A 465 -25.88 18.47 -10.70
N GLY A 466 -25.44 17.27 -11.06
CA GLY A 466 -26.22 16.31 -11.85
C GLY A 466 -26.46 15.00 -11.13
N CYS A 467 -27.56 14.34 -11.47
CA CYS A 467 -28.02 13.07 -10.91
C CYS A 467 -28.35 12.09 -12.04
N GLY A 468 -27.93 10.83 -11.88
CA GLY A 468 -28.19 9.78 -12.85
C GLY A 468 -29.55 9.15 -12.61
N ILE A 469 -30.53 9.47 -13.45
CA ILE A 469 -31.91 9.01 -13.34
C ILE A 469 -32.06 7.65 -14.03
N VAL A 470 -32.62 6.70 -13.30
CA VAL A 470 -32.93 5.33 -13.75
C VAL A 470 -34.40 5.01 -13.44
N SER A 471 -34.90 3.86 -13.90
CA SER A 471 -36.34 3.50 -13.85
C SER A 471 -36.97 3.49 -12.45
N ASN A 472 -36.16 3.39 -11.39
CA ASN A 472 -36.54 3.36 -9.99
C ASN A 472 -36.06 4.59 -9.19
N SER A 473 -35.58 5.65 -9.85
CA SER A 473 -35.21 6.90 -9.18
C SER A 473 -36.44 7.58 -8.56
N GLU A 474 -36.25 8.16 -7.38
CA GLU A 474 -37.28 8.91 -6.64
C GLU A 474 -36.99 10.41 -6.65
N PRO A 475 -37.90 11.28 -7.14
CA PRO A 475 -37.65 12.72 -7.30
C PRO A 475 -37.08 13.44 -6.08
N GLN A 476 -37.60 13.14 -4.88
CA GLN A 476 -37.18 13.76 -3.62
C GLN A 476 -35.74 13.38 -3.27
N THR A 477 -35.38 12.10 -3.46
CA THR A 477 -34.05 11.56 -3.17
C THR A 477 -33.02 12.14 -4.13
N GLU A 478 -33.35 12.27 -5.42
CA GLU A 478 -32.46 12.87 -6.43
C GLU A 478 -32.22 14.37 -6.18
N TYR A 479 -33.23 15.09 -5.67
CA TYR A 479 -33.08 16.47 -5.23
C TYR A 479 -32.16 16.61 -4.00
N ALA A 480 -32.30 15.72 -3.02
CA ALA A 480 -31.43 15.67 -1.85
C ALA A 480 -29.98 15.33 -2.24
N GLU A 481 -29.78 14.38 -3.15
CA GLU A 481 -28.46 14.02 -3.66
C GLU A 481 -27.76 15.20 -4.36
N SER A 482 -28.47 15.92 -5.21
CA SER A 482 -27.91 17.12 -5.86
C SER A 482 -27.57 18.23 -4.86
N CYS A 483 -28.35 18.41 -3.77
CA CYS A 483 -27.99 19.34 -2.68
C CYS A 483 -26.65 18.98 -2.05
N LEU A 484 -26.40 17.69 -1.81
CA LEU A 484 -25.13 17.21 -1.25
C LEU A 484 -23.96 17.42 -2.21
N LYS A 485 -24.18 17.31 -3.52
CA LYS A 485 -23.14 17.54 -4.53
C LYS A 485 -22.67 19.01 -4.58
N PHE A 486 -23.57 19.97 -4.34
CA PHE A 486 -23.19 21.39 -4.24
C PHE A 486 -22.27 21.70 -3.07
N GLN A 487 -22.33 20.92 -1.98
CA GLN A 487 -21.54 21.16 -0.77
C GLN A 487 -20.04 21.19 -1.03
N VAL A 488 -19.56 20.50 -2.07
CA VAL A 488 -18.14 20.53 -2.47
C VAL A 488 -17.71 21.96 -2.80
N MET A 489 -18.43 22.62 -3.71
CA MET A 489 -18.12 23.98 -4.12
C MET A 489 -18.49 25.00 -3.05
N LEU A 490 -19.62 24.83 -2.35
CA LEU A 490 -19.99 25.72 -1.24
C LEU A 490 -18.92 25.76 -0.15
N ARG A 491 -18.30 24.62 0.19
CA ARG A 491 -17.18 24.56 1.15
C ARG A 491 -15.93 25.23 0.62
N GLY A 492 -15.62 25.06 -0.67
CA GLY A 492 -14.53 25.78 -1.33
C GLY A 492 -14.70 27.30 -1.22
N LEU A 493 -15.89 27.81 -1.53
CA LEU A 493 -16.19 29.24 -1.52
C LEU A 493 -16.26 29.84 -0.10
N SER A 494 -16.82 29.12 0.88
CA SER A 494 -17.16 29.66 2.21
C SER A 494 -16.22 29.27 3.36
N GLY A 495 -15.44 28.19 3.24
CA GLY A 495 -14.57 27.70 4.32
C GLY A 495 -15.27 27.21 5.60
N SER A 496 -16.60 27.32 5.69
CA SER A 496 -17.38 27.06 6.90
C SER A 496 -18.06 25.69 6.83
N ASN A 497 -18.01 24.92 7.92
CA ASN A 497 -18.86 23.72 8.08
C ASN A 497 -20.35 24.07 8.26
N GLU A 498 -20.69 25.35 8.46
CA GLU A 498 -22.03 25.82 8.84
C GLU A 498 -22.88 26.36 7.68
N GLY A 499 -22.38 26.40 6.44
CA GLY A 499 -23.15 26.84 5.26
C GLY A 499 -24.13 25.80 4.69
N GLY A 500 -24.27 24.64 5.36
CA GLY A 500 -25.22 23.62 4.96
C GLY A 500 -26.65 24.07 5.27
N MET A 501 -27.56 23.89 4.31
CA MET A 501 -28.91 23.50 4.70
C MET A 501 -28.74 22.36 5.71
N ASN A 502 -29.27 22.54 6.92
CA ASN A 502 -29.28 21.48 7.91
C ASN A 502 -30.30 20.44 7.41
N VAL A 503 -29.86 19.52 6.54
CA VAL A 503 -30.71 18.51 5.89
C VAL A 503 -31.21 17.46 6.91
N SER A 504 -30.79 17.55 8.17
CA SER A 504 -31.31 16.74 9.27
C SER A 504 -32.72 17.12 9.71
N ASN A 505 -33.33 18.22 9.21
CA ASN A 505 -34.73 18.57 9.49
C ASN A 505 -35.44 19.26 8.29
N VAL A 506 -35.44 18.64 7.10
CA VAL A 506 -36.37 19.04 6.02
C VAL A 506 -37.67 18.27 6.20
N ASN A 507 -38.67 18.90 6.82
CA ASN A 507 -40.03 18.38 6.82
C ASN A 507 -40.80 19.12 5.72
N ILE A 508 -40.95 18.50 4.55
CA ILE A 508 -41.78 19.04 3.46
C ILE A 508 -43.24 18.87 3.88
N LYS A 509 -43.86 19.94 4.38
CA LYS A 509 -45.33 19.99 4.47
C LYS A 509 -45.89 20.16 3.06
N GLN A 510 -47.09 19.62 2.82
CA GLN A 510 -47.78 19.58 1.52
C GLN A 510 -47.96 20.93 0.81
N ASP A 511 -47.61 22.06 1.44
CA ASP A 511 -47.84 23.41 0.94
C ASP A 511 -46.56 24.23 0.64
N GLY A 512 -45.36 23.65 0.75
CA GLY A 512 -44.14 24.22 0.14
C GLY A 512 -43.33 25.29 0.91
N GLU A 513 -43.57 25.54 2.21
CA GLU A 513 -42.70 26.41 3.03
C GLU A 513 -41.66 25.63 3.87
N VAL A 514 -40.42 26.13 3.91
CA VAL A 514 -39.29 25.59 4.72
C VAL A 514 -38.91 26.58 5.83
N SER A 515 -38.80 26.14 7.09
CA SER A 515 -38.37 26.98 8.23
C SER A 515 -37.31 26.31 9.11
N VAL A 516 -36.35 27.09 9.63
CA VAL A 516 -35.17 26.64 10.41
C VAL A 516 -35.08 27.40 11.75
N TYR A 517 -34.82 26.72 12.88
CA TYR A 517 -34.62 27.33 14.22
C TYR A 517 -33.15 27.30 14.67
N ARG A 518 -32.70 28.36 15.38
CA ARG A 518 -31.39 28.45 16.08
C ARG A 518 -31.58 28.30 17.60
N GLY A 519 -30.75 27.49 18.25
CA GLY A 519 -30.66 27.38 19.71
C GLY A 519 -29.39 28.02 20.26
N SER A 520 -29.54 28.99 21.17
CA SER A 520 -28.48 29.72 21.88
C SER A 520 -28.16 29.07 23.24
N GLY A 521 -26.87 28.95 23.59
CA GLY A 521 -26.42 28.54 24.93
C GLY A 521 -25.33 29.46 25.47
N GLU A 522 -25.63 30.18 26.56
CA GLU A 522 -24.75 31.09 27.28
C GLU A 522 -23.70 30.37 28.16
N ARG A 523 -22.53 31.00 28.31
CA ARG A 523 -21.48 30.63 29.28
C ARG A 523 -21.67 31.40 30.59
N MET A 524 -21.36 30.74 31.71
CA MET A 524 -20.94 31.41 32.95
C MET A 524 -19.72 30.74 33.58
N SER A 525 -19.05 31.52 34.43
CA SER A 525 -17.61 31.58 34.70
C SER A 525 -17.18 31.12 36.11
N SER A 526 -15.85 31.17 36.33
CA SER A 526 -15.07 31.31 37.58
C SER A 526 -14.73 30.01 38.35
N GLY A 527 -13.53 29.81 38.93
CA GLY A 527 -12.29 30.59 39.03
C GLY A 527 -11.38 30.03 40.14
N ALA A 528 -10.06 30.32 40.04
CA ALA A 528 -8.99 30.38 41.06
C ALA A 528 -8.54 29.07 41.78
N ASP A 529 -7.25 28.66 41.62
CA ASP A 529 -6.06 28.97 42.47
C ASP A 529 -5.79 27.84 43.50
N ARG A 530 -4.60 27.45 44.00
CA ARG A 530 -3.16 27.68 43.75
C ARG A 530 -2.41 26.78 44.78
N ALA A 531 -1.18 26.33 44.46
CA ALA A 531 -0.05 26.05 45.40
C ALA A 531 -0.17 24.83 46.39
N VAL A 532 0.86 24.10 46.87
CA VAL A 532 2.35 24.13 46.85
C VAL A 532 2.93 22.85 47.53
N ARG A 533 4.03 22.31 46.95
CA ARG A 533 5.30 21.71 47.49
C ARG A 533 5.42 20.57 48.55
N GLU A 534 6.53 19.82 48.32
CA GLU A 534 7.45 19.10 49.25
C GLU A 534 6.93 17.79 49.87
N GLY A 535 7.60 16.63 49.89
CA GLY A 535 8.98 16.19 49.65
C GLY A 535 9.46 15.31 50.82
N LYS A 536 9.74 14.00 50.63
CA LYS A 536 10.80 13.17 51.30
C LYS A 536 10.61 11.64 51.21
N GLU A 537 11.56 11.04 50.51
CA GLU A 537 12.40 9.85 50.77
C GLU A 537 12.26 8.89 51.99
N HIS A 538 12.61 7.61 51.69
CA HIS A 538 13.08 6.45 52.52
C HIS A 538 11.98 5.67 53.30
N SER A 539 11.92 4.33 53.41
CA SER A 539 12.85 3.19 53.20
C SER A 539 12.09 1.85 53.36
N GLY A 540 12.60 0.75 52.78
CA GLY A 540 12.70 -0.55 53.49
C GLY A 540 11.54 -1.54 53.44
N ALA A 541 11.85 -2.70 52.84
CA ALA A 541 11.12 -3.97 52.71
C ALA A 541 10.31 -4.49 53.93
N ASP A 542 9.23 -5.23 53.64
CA ASP A 542 8.91 -6.51 54.28
C ASP A 542 7.95 -7.39 53.45
N LEU A 543 8.07 -8.70 53.68
CA LEU A 543 7.62 -9.84 52.86
C LEU A 543 6.17 -10.31 53.11
N ALA A 544 5.50 -10.65 52.00
CA ALA A 544 4.56 -11.76 51.75
C ALA A 544 3.43 -12.10 52.77
N THR A 545 2.18 -11.85 52.34
CA THR A 545 0.99 -12.68 52.62
C THR A 545 0.01 -12.67 51.43
N GLU A 546 -0.71 -13.78 51.27
CA GLU A 546 -1.61 -14.19 50.17
C GLU A 546 -2.96 -13.44 50.05
N GLU A 547 -3.05 -12.18 50.46
CA GLU A 547 -4.25 -11.34 50.27
C GLU A 547 -3.83 -10.00 49.65
N GLY A 548 -3.77 -9.96 48.32
CA GLY A 548 -3.15 -8.86 47.58
C GLY A 548 -3.99 -8.28 46.45
N TYR A 549 -5.32 -8.25 46.55
CA TYR A 549 -6.08 -7.30 45.75
C TYR A 549 -5.78 -5.90 46.29
N ARG A 550 -4.77 -5.24 45.70
CA ARG A 550 -4.26 -3.93 46.13
C ARG A 550 -5.41 -2.95 46.36
N GLU A 551 -5.76 -2.72 47.62
CA GLU A 551 -6.74 -1.71 48.08
C GLU A 551 -6.33 -0.26 47.75
N GLY A 552 -5.23 -0.05 47.02
CA GLY A 552 -4.69 1.27 46.65
C GLY A 552 -4.96 1.76 45.23
N LEU A 553 -5.63 1.00 44.35
CA LEU A 553 -5.97 1.46 42.99
C LEU A 553 -7.38 2.07 43.00
N ALA A 554 -7.48 3.39 43.05
CA ALA A 554 -8.78 4.08 43.00
C ALA A 554 -9.07 4.75 41.65
N ASN A 555 -8.21 4.55 40.64
CA ASN A 555 -8.51 4.91 39.25
C ASN A 555 -9.21 3.73 38.53
N PRO A 556 -10.48 3.87 38.10
CA PRO A 556 -11.21 2.83 37.36
C PRO A 556 -10.47 2.32 36.11
N THR A 557 -9.70 3.19 35.45
CA THR A 557 -8.88 2.83 34.29
C THR A 557 -7.85 1.74 34.59
N TYR A 558 -7.23 1.79 35.78
CA TYR A 558 -6.25 0.80 36.18
C TYR A 558 -6.88 -0.52 36.61
N VAL A 559 -8.06 -0.49 37.21
CA VAL A 559 -8.80 -1.72 37.54
C VAL A 559 -9.15 -2.47 36.25
N TYR A 560 -9.64 -1.73 35.25
CA TYR A 560 -9.97 -2.27 33.94
C TYR A 560 -8.74 -2.81 33.18
N ALA A 561 -7.67 -2.02 33.08
CA ALA A 561 -6.42 -2.43 32.44
C ALA A 561 -5.76 -3.63 33.16
N SER A 562 -5.80 -3.67 34.49
CA SER A 562 -5.23 -4.79 35.26
C SER A 562 -6.05 -6.07 35.11
N ALA A 563 -7.39 -5.97 35.03
CA ALA A 563 -8.24 -7.13 34.73
C ALA A 563 -7.98 -7.68 33.31
N PHE A 564 -7.74 -6.81 32.32
CA PHE A 564 -7.31 -7.22 30.98
C PHE A 564 -5.99 -8.00 31.00
N VAL A 565 -4.97 -7.43 31.66
CA VAL A 565 -3.62 -8.02 31.73
C VAL A 565 -3.60 -9.32 32.54
N ASP A 566 -4.33 -9.38 33.66
CA ASP A 566 -4.54 -10.61 34.41
C ASP A 566 -5.21 -11.70 33.55
N GLU A 567 -6.17 -11.33 32.70
CA GLU A 567 -6.81 -12.31 31.84
C GLU A 567 -5.92 -12.80 30.70
N LEU A 568 -5.06 -11.93 30.14
CA LEU A 568 -4.06 -12.37 29.16
C LEU A 568 -3.12 -13.43 29.74
N GLN A 569 -2.67 -13.30 31.00
CA GLN A 569 -1.84 -14.35 31.60
C GLN A 569 -2.64 -15.64 31.82
N ARG A 570 -3.90 -15.57 32.23
CA ARG A 570 -4.74 -16.77 32.38
C ARG A 570 -4.97 -17.47 31.04
N ALA A 571 -5.09 -16.70 29.96
CA ALA A 571 -5.21 -17.18 28.58
C ALA A 571 -3.88 -17.70 27.98
N GLY A 572 -2.77 -17.62 28.72
CA GLY A 572 -1.49 -18.21 28.34
C GLY A 572 -0.47 -17.23 27.74
N VAL A 573 -0.74 -15.93 27.69
CA VAL A 573 0.24 -14.93 27.28
C VAL A 573 1.32 -14.80 28.35
N ARG A 574 2.59 -14.86 27.94
CA ARG A 574 3.75 -14.79 28.85
C ARG A 574 4.73 -13.68 28.51
N ASN A 575 4.61 -13.07 27.33
CA ASN A 575 5.54 -12.05 26.87
C ASN A 575 4.79 -10.87 26.26
N VAL A 576 5.24 -9.67 26.60
CA VAL A 576 4.80 -8.42 25.98
C VAL A 576 6.00 -7.58 25.58
N VAL A 577 6.00 -7.09 24.34
CA VAL A 577 6.98 -6.10 23.86
C VAL A 577 6.33 -4.72 24.00
N ILE A 578 6.98 -3.81 24.72
CA ILE A 578 6.42 -2.51 25.09
C ILE A 578 7.28 -1.40 24.50
N CYS A 579 6.63 -0.46 23.81
CA CYS A 579 7.21 0.79 23.34
C CYS A 579 6.77 1.93 24.27
N PRO A 580 7.67 2.88 24.60
CA PRO A 580 7.38 3.93 25.58
C PRO A 580 6.31 4.90 25.07
N GLY A 581 5.47 5.40 25.98
CA GLY A 581 4.62 6.54 25.68
C GLY A 581 3.56 6.81 26.74
N SER A 582 3.09 8.05 26.79
CA SER A 582 2.19 8.52 27.85
C SER A 582 0.79 7.88 27.77
N ARG A 583 0.18 7.78 26.58
CA ARG A 583 -1.20 7.26 26.46
C ARG A 583 -1.32 5.78 26.85
N SER A 584 -0.25 5.00 26.71
CA SER A 584 -0.19 3.57 27.04
C SER A 584 0.12 3.28 28.51
N THR A 585 0.28 4.32 29.34
CA THR A 585 0.63 4.20 30.78
C THR A 585 -0.21 3.18 31.54
N PRO A 586 -1.56 3.14 31.42
CA PRO A 586 -2.37 2.17 32.16
C PRO A 586 -1.98 0.72 31.84
N LEU A 587 -1.84 0.37 30.56
CA LEU A 587 -1.44 -0.99 30.16
C LEU A 587 0.01 -1.28 30.51
N ALA A 588 0.93 -0.35 30.25
CA ALA A 588 2.37 -0.57 30.48
C ALA A 588 2.66 -0.84 31.97
N MET A 589 2.04 -0.07 32.87
CA MET A 589 2.18 -0.29 34.31
C MET A 589 1.47 -1.57 34.77
N SER A 590 0.28 -1.90 34.24
CA SER A 590 -0.39 -3.17 34.54
C SER A 590 0.42 -4.40 34.10
N PHE A 591 1.06 -4.35 32.93
CA PHE A 591 1.99 -5.40 32.48
C PHE A 591 3.22 -5.50 33.38
N SER A 592 3.84 -4.37 33.71
CA SER A 592 5.01 -4.35 34.61
C SER A 592 4.69 -4.87 36.02
N ALA A 593 3.43 -4.75 36.47
CA ALA A 593 2.97 -5.25 37.77
C ALA A 593 2.58 -6.74 37.76
N GLN A 594 2.48 -7.39 36.59
CA GLN A 594 2.05 -8.78 36.44
C GLN A 594 3.28 -9.71 36.34
N PRO A 595 3.70 -10.39 37.43
CA PRO A 595 4.91 -11.20 37.43
C PRO A 595 4.89 -12.40 36.48
N ALA A 596 3.71 -12.88 36.08
CA ALA A 596 3.57 -13.97 35.12
C ALA A 596 3.86 -13.57 33.66
N ILE A 597 3.95 -12.27 33.36
CA ILE A 597 4.24 -11.74 32.03
C ILE A 597 5.60 -11.03 32.06
N ARG A 598 6.52 -11.47 31.20
CA ARG A 598 7.78 -10.78 30.98
C ARG A 598 7.60 -9.59 30.04
N THR A 599 8.09 -8.43 30.46
CA THR A 599 8.09 -7.19 29.67
C THR A 599 9.41 -7.01 28.92
N TRP A 600 9.33 -6.70 27.63
CA TRP A 600 10.47 -6.45 26.76
C TRP A 600 10.40 -5.02 26.21
N MET A 601 11.18 -4.12 26.78
CA MET A 601 11.20 -2.72 26.35
C MET A 601 11.93 -2.54 25.02
N HIS A 602 11.33 -1.80 24.11
CA HIS A 602 11.94 -1.34 22.85
C HIS A 602 11.63 0.14 22.63
N VAL A 603 12.52 0.86 21.93
CA VAL A 603 12.33 2.28 21.61
C VAL A 603 11.70 2.45 20.23
N ASP A 604 12.21 1.73 19.23
CA ASP A 604 11.70 1.76 17.86
C ASP A 604 10.55 0.75 17.70
N GLU A 605 9.33 1.25 17.46
CA GLU A 605 8.13 0.41 17.34
C GLU A 605 8.22 -0.62 16.20
N ARG A 606 8.85 -0.27 15.07
CA ARG A 606 9.01 -1.20 13.95
C ARG A 606 9.88 -2.38 14.37
N SER A 607 11.05 -2.09 14.93
CA SER A 607 11.95 -3.13 15.47
C SER A 607 11.28 -3.91 16.61
N ALA A 608 10.51 -3.26 17.48
CA ALA A 608 9.74 -3.91 18.55
C ALA A 608 8.75 -4.95 18.01
N ALA A 609 8.00 -4.61 16.96
CA ALA A 609 7.04 -5.53 16.37
C ALA A 609 7.72 -6.75 15.74
N TYR A 610 8.84 -6.55 15.04
CA TYR A 610 9.64 -7.66 14.51
C TYR A 610 10.32 -8.50 15.59
N PHE A 611 10.71 -7.90 16.72
CA PHE A 611 11.19 -8.63 17.88
C PHE A 611 10.08 -9.53 18.46
N GLY A 612 8.87 -8.99 18.63
CA GLY A 612 7.71 -9.79 19.03
C GLY A 612 7.36 -10.89 18.03
N LEU A 613 7.43 -10.62 16.72
CA LEU A 613 7.26 -11.60 15.65
C LEU A 613 8.25 -12.76 15.80
N GLY A 614 9.55 -12.45 15.93
CA GLY A 614 10.60 -13.46 16.08
C GLY A 614 10.43 -14.31 17.33
N MET A 615 10.05 -13.67 18.44
CA MET A 615 9.74 -14.35 19.70
C MET A 615 8.52 -15.27 19.56
N ALA A 616 7.43 -14.79 18.96
CA ALA A 616 6.22 -15.59 18.73
C ALA A 616 6.49 -16.78 17.81
N LYS A 617 7.35 -16.61 16.79
CA LYS A 617 7.80 -17.69 15.89
C LYS A 617 8.59 -18.76 16.66
N GLN A 618 9.53 -18.34 17.52
CA GLN A 618 10.29 -19.30 18.34
C GLN A 618 9.39 -20.02 19.36
N LEU A 619 8.49 -19.32 20.05
CA LEU A 619 7.64 -19.92 21.07
C LEU A 619 6.46 -20.71 20.51
N ARG A 620 6.00 -20.39 19.29
CA ARG A 620 4.72 -20.84 18.72
C ARG A 620 3.54 -20.52 19.66
N GLN A 621 3.62 -19.36 20.31
CA GLN A 621 2.66 -18.85 21.27
C GLN A 621 2.42 -17.35 21.03
N PRO A 622 1.25 -16.81 21.42
CA PRO A 622 0.98 -15.38 21.29
C PRO A 622 1.97 -14.52 22.06
N VAL A 623 2.48 -13.49 21.39
CA VAL A 623 3.25 -12.40 22.02
C VAL A 623 2.46 -11.10 21.87
N ALA A 624 2.33 -10.37 22.96
CA ALA A 624 1.67 -9.06 22.94
C ALA A 624 2.63 -7.96 22.49
N LEU A 625 2.14 -6.98 21.75
CA LEU A 625 2.82 -5.76 21.35
C LEU A 625 2.03 -4.58 21.95
N LEU A 626 2.68 -3.69 22.66
CA LEU A 626 2.07 -2.49 23.23
C LEU A 626 2.80 -1.24 22.74
N CYS A 627 2.07 -0.30 22.17
CA CYS A 627 2.57 1.05 21.90
C CYS A 627 1.57 2.13 22.32
N THR A 628 2.05 3.37 22.33
CA THR A 628 1.22 4.54 22.52
C THR A 628 0.46 4.90 21.23
N SER A 629 -0.36 5.93 21.29
CA SER A 629 -1.14 6.41 20.16
C SER A 629 -0.31 7.16 19.12
N GLY A 630 -0.82 7.28 17.90
CA GLY A 630 -0.20 8.01 16.79
C GLY A 630 0.61 7.09 15.89
N THR A 631 1.67 7.62 15.27
CA THR A 631 2.52 6.89 14.32
C THR A 631 3.24 5.69 14.95
N ALA A 632 3.35 5.63 16.29
CA ALA A 632 3.79 4.45 17.02
C ALA A 632 3.00 3.19 16.59
N ALA A 633 1.67 3.30 16.49
CA ALA A 633 0.83 2.21 16.00
C ALA A 633 1.11 1.90 14.52
N ALA A 634 1.30 2.91 13.67
CA ALA A 634 1.57 2.71 12.23
C ALA A 634 2.88 1.95 11.98
N ASN A 635 3.91 2.16 12.80
CA ASN A 635 5.20 1.47 12.68
C ASN A 635 5.14 -0.04 12.90
N PHE A 636 4.08 -0.57 13.54
CA PHE A 636 3.87 -2.02 13.64
C PHE A 636 3.47 -2.67 12.31
N LEU A 637 2.96 -1.91 11.33
CA LEU A 637 2.36 -2.46 10.11
C LEU A 637 3.24 -3.51 9.38
N PRO A 638 4.54 -3.29 9.12
CA PRO A 638 5.34 -4.25 8.35
C PRO A 638 5.42 -5.64 9.02
N ALA A 639 5.65 -5.67 10.33
CA ALA A 639 5.70 -6.93 11.09
C ALA A 639 4.33 -7.63 11.16
N LEU A 640 3.23 -6.88 11.15
CA LEU A 640 1.87 -7.44 11.13
C LEU A 640 1.53 -8.05 9.76
N VAL A 641 1.98 -7.44 8.66
CA VAL A 641 1.88 -8.02 7.32
C VAL A 641 2.64 -9.35 7.28
N GLU A 642 3.88 -9.37 7.77
CA GLU A 642 4.67 -10.60 7.87
C GLU A 642 4.00 -11.65 8.77
N ALA A 643 3.50 -11.24 9.95
CA ALA A 643 2.81 -12.15 10.87
C ALA A 643 1.56 -12.79 10.26
N LYS A 644 0.79 -12.03 9.47
CA LYS A 644 -0.39 -12.55 8.77
C LYS A 644 -0.03 -13.59 7.72
N LEU A 645 1.05 -13.35 6.96
CA LEU A 645 1.46 -14.23 5.86
C LEU A 645 2.27 -15.45 6.33
N SER A 646 2.97 -15.33 7.46
CA SER A 646 3.74 -16.42 8.09
C SER A 646 2.97 -17.14 9.22
N HIS A 647 1.68 -16.85 9.39
CA HIS A 647 0.79 -17.42 10.41
C HIS A 647 1.32 -17.28 11.85
N VAL A 648 1.84 -16.11 12.21
CA VAL A 648 2.44 -15.85 13.54
C VAL A 648 1.42 -15.16 14.47
N PRO A 649 1.15 -15.71 15.67
CA PRO A 649 0.15 -15.16 16.59
C PRO A 649 0.68 -13.92 17.33
N LEU A 650 0.15 -12.74 17.00
CA LEU A 650 0.48 -11.48 17.69
C LEU A 650 -0.77 -10.81 18.27
N LEU A 651 -0.65 -10.28 19.49
CA LEU A 651 -1.70 -9.46 20.12
C LEU A 651 -1.26 -8.00 20.09
N VAL A 652 -1.84 -7.22 19.20
CA VAL A 652 -1.47 -5.82 18.98
C VAL A 652 -2.35 -4.92 19.82
N LEU A 653 -1.75 -4.26 20.80
CA LEU A 653 -2.41 -3.40 21.78
C LEU A 653 -1.98 -1.95 21.53
N THR A 654 -2.86 -1.14 20.95
CA THR A 654 -2.57 0.27 20.69
C THR A 654 -3.35 1.12 21.69
N ALA A 655 -2.67 1.93 22.49
CA ALA A 655 -3.35 2.94 23.28
C ALA A 655 -3.87 4.06 22.36
N ASP A 656 -4.98 4.69 22.72
CA ASP A 656 -5.64 5.71 21.92
C ASP A 656 -6.23 6.84 22.77
N ARG A 657 -6.52 7.96 22.13
CA ARG A 657 -7.28 9.07 22.70
C ARG A 657 -8.74 8.66 22.87
N PRO A 658 -9.44 9.20 23.89
CA PRO A 658 -10.87 8.99 24.05
C PRO A 658 -11.63 9.67 22.91
N HIS A 659 -12.89 9.29 22.70
CA HIS A 659 -13.73 9.74 21.58
C HIS A 659 -13.72 11.26 21.40
N GLU A 660 -13.78 12.04 22.48
CA GLU A 660 -13.79 13.50 22.46
C GLU A 660 -12.47 14.17 22.01
N LEU A 661 -11.39 13.40 21.83
CA LEU A 661 -10.06 13.86 21.41
C LEU A 661 -9.61 13.22 20.10
N ARG A 662 -10.56 12.77 19.26
CA ARG A 662 -10.30 12.28 17.90
C ARG A 662 -10.87 13.23 16.86
N ASP A 663 -10.27 13.24 15.68
CA ASP A 663 -10.68 14.04 14.52
C ASP A 663 -10.85 15.55 14.77
N ASN A 664 -10.18 16.08 15.79
CA ASN A 664 -10.27 17.48 16.19
C ASN A 664 -8.89 18.16 16.32
N GLY A 665 -7.84 17.54 15.79
CA GLY A 665 -6.47 18.06 15.85
C GLY A 665 -5.76 17.86 17.19
N ALA A 666 -6.29 17.02 18.09
CA ALA A 666 -5.63 16.69 19.34
C ALA A 666 -4.20 16.14 19.08
N PRO A 667 -3.18 16.60 19.83
CA PRO A 667 -1.80 16.19 19.60
C PRO A 667 -1.62 14.67 19.60
N GLN A 668 -0.88 14.18 18.61
CA GLN A 668 -0.52 12.76 18.42
C GLN A 668 -1.75 11.82 18.24
N SER A 669 -2.96 12.34 18.03
CA SER A 669 -4.14 11.52 17.66
C SER A 669 -4.17 11.29 16.14
N ILE A 670 -4.46 10.05 15.74
CA ILE A 670 -4.72 9.63 14.36
C ILE A 670 -5.92 8.68 14.38
N ASP A 671 -6.49 8.38 13.21
CA ASP A 671 -7.45 7.28 13.11
C ASP A 671 -6.73 5.93 13.27
N GLN A 672 -6.90 5.30 14.44
CA GLN A 672 -6.37 3.97 14.73
C GLN A 672 -7.41 2.87 14.50
N ASN A 673 -8.65 3.21 14.13
CA ASN A 673 -9.70 2.24 13.95
C ASN A 673 -9.46 1.45 12.67
N ARG A 674 -9.27 0.13 12.82
CA ARG A 674 -8.91 -0.78 11.72
C ARG A 674 -7.64 -0.36 10.97
N LEU A 675 -6.68 0.26 11.67
CA LEU A 675 -5.41 0.75 11.11
C LEU A 675 -4.68 -0.29 10.23
N TYR A 676 -4.77 -1.57 10.59
CA TYR A 676 -4.09 -2.67 9.89
C TYR A 676 -4.97 -3.42 8.88
N GLY A 677 -6.20 -2.95 8.63
CA GLY A 677 -7.11 -3.49 7.62
C GLY A 677 -7.27 -5.01 7.69
N ILE A 678 -6.99 -5.68 6.56
CA ILE A 678 -7.11 -7.14 6.40
C ILE A 678 -5.96 -7.93 7.04
N TYR A 679 -4.89 -7.25 7.47
CA TYR A 679 -3.74 -7.93 8.06
C TYR A 679 -4.04 -8.37 9.49
N ALA A 680 -4.89 -7.64 10.24
CA ALA A 680 -5.43 -8.11 11.51
C ALA A 680 -6.60 -9.07 11.29
N LYS A 681 -6.52 -10.28 11.86
CA LYS A 681 -7.60 -11.29 11.81
C LYS A 681 -8.87 -10.81 12.50
N TRP A 682 -8.71 -10.03 13.56
CA TRP A 682 -9.81 -9.45 14.31
C TRP A 682 -9.37 -8.09 14.83
N PHE A 683 -10.30 -7.14 14.77
CA PHE A 683 -10.15 -5.80 15.30
C PHE A 683 -11.29 -5.53 16.28
N VAL A 684 -10.98 -4.90 17.40
CA VAL A 684 -11.97 -4.30 18.28
C VAL A 684 -11.44 -2.99 18.84
N GLU A 685 -12.31 -1.97 18.81
CA GLU A 685 -12.15 -0.79 19.62
C GLU A 685 -12.77 -1.05 21.00
N LEU A 686 -11.99 -0.83 22.06
CA LEU A 686 -12.41 -1.13 23.42
C LEU A 686 -13.30 0.00 23.95
N ALA A 687 -14.29 -0.36 24.76
CA ALA A 687 -15.08 0.62 25.50
C ALA A 687 -14.18 1.47 26.43
N LEU A 688 -14.61 2.69 26.73
CA LEU A 688 -13.92 3.50 27.73
C LEU A 688 -13.87 2.75 29.08
N PRO A 689 -12.74 2.81 29.80
CA PRO A 689 -12.60 2.06 31.04
C PRO A 689 -13.62 2.44 32.12
N GLU A 690 -14.23 1.42 32.72
CA GLU A 690 -15.10 1.52 33.89
C GLU A 690 -14.78 0.41 34.89
N ALA A 691 -15.04 0.66 36.18
CA ALA A 691 -14.84 -0.33 37.24
C ALA A 691 -16.18 -0.88 37.76
N THR A 692 -16.99 -1.40 36.84
CA THR A 692 -18.25 -2.11 37.12
C THR A 692 -18.10 -3.60 36.82
N ASP A 693 -18.90 -4.46 37.45
CA ASP A 693 -18.86 -5.91 37.19
C ASP A 693 -19.04 -6.22 35.69
N ALA A 694 -19.95 -5.49 35.01
CA ALA A 694 -20.19 -5.67 33.57
C ALA A 694 -18.96 -5.31 32.73
N ALA A 695 -18.31 -4.18 33.01
CA ALA A 695 -17.12 -3.75 32.29
C ALA A 695 -15.93 -4.71 32.51
N LEU A 696 -15.76 -5.22 33.73
CA LEU A 696 -14.69 -6.18 34.04
C LEU A 696 -14.94 -7.55 33.43
N ARG A 697 -16.19 -8.03 33.37
CA ARG A 697 -16.54 -9.24 32.61
C ARG A 697 -16.26 -9.05 31.12
N TYR A 698 -16.65 -7.91 30.55
CA TYR A 698 -16.39 -7.58 29.15
C TYR A 698 -14.90 -7.64 28.81
N ILE A 699 -14.04 -6.94 29.57
CA ILE A 699 -12.63 -6.85 29.20
C ILE A 699 -11.90 -8.19 29.36
N ARG A 700 -12.29 -9.01 30.34
CA ARG A 700 -11.79 -10.38 30.49
C ARG A 700 -12.22 -11.26 29.32
N THR A 701 -13.51 -11.21 28.94
CA THR A 701 -14.00 -11.91 27.74
C THR A 701 -13.24 -11.50 26.48
N ILE A 702 -12.95 -10.21 26.30
CA ILE A 702 -12.19 -9.71 25.14
C ILE A 702 -10.74 -10.20 25.15
N ALA A 703 -10.07 -10.21 26.31
CA ALA A 703 -8.71 -10.75 26.44
C ALA A 703 -8.62 -12.25 26.06
N ALA A 704 -9.55 -13.06 26.59
CA ALA A 704 -9.63 -14.48 26.27
C ALA A 704 -9.91 -14.71 24.77
N ARG A 705 -10.87 -13.96 24.21
CA ARG A 705 -11.21 -14.01 22.77
C ARG A 705 -10.04 -13.60 21.89
N ALA A 706 -9.35 -12.50 22.21
CA ALA A 706 -8.20 -12.01 21.45
C ALA A 706 -7.11 -13.08 21.36
N THR A 707 -6.77 -13.67 22.50
CA THR A 707 -5.72 -14.69 22.62
C THR A 707 -6.09 -15.95 21.84
N ALA A 708 -7.35 -16.40 21.92
CA ALA A 708 -7.84 -17.52 21.13
C ALA A 708 -7.77 -17.22 19.62
N LEU A 709 -8.31 -16.08 19.17
CA LEU A 709 -8.32 -15.72 17.75
C LEU A 709 -6.92 -15.54 17.15
N ALA A 710 -5.94 -15.06 17.92
CA ALA A 710 -4.56 -14.98 17.45
C ALA A 710 -3.97 -16.37 17.16
N ARG A 711 -4.36 -17.40 17.93
CA ARG A 711 -3.91 -18.79 17.80
C ARG A 711 -4.71 -19.61 16.81
N ALA A 712 -6.00 -19.28 16.63
CA ALA A 712 -6.91 -19.98 15.74
C ALA A 712 -6.32 -20.16 14.35
N ILE A 713 -6.52 -21.31 13.74
CA ILE A 713 -6.04 -21.57 12.37
C ILE A 713 -6.82 -20.70 11.35
N PRO A 714 -6.16 -20.02 10.39
CA PRO A 714 -4.72 -19.75 10.34
C PRO A 714 -4.29 -18.75 11.42
N ALA A 715 -3.24 -19.03 12.19
CA ALA A 715 -2.76 -18.12 13.25
C ALA A 715 -2.37 -16.75 12.66
N GLY A 716 -2.37 -15.69 13.46
CA GLY A 716 -2.06 -14.36 12.93
C GLY A 716 -2.30 -13.23 13.93
N PRO A 717 -2.08 -11.97 13.50
CA PRO A 717 -2.20 -10.82 14.39
C PRO A 717 -3.67 -10.46 14.65
N VAL A 718 -3.94 -9.97 15.87
CA VAL A 718 -5.23 -9.46 16.32
C VAL A 718 -5.01 -8.07 16.94
N HIS A 719 -5.86 -7.10 16.64
CA HIS A 719 -5.68 -5.70 17.04
C HIS A 719 -6.76 -5.22 18.00
N LEU A 720 -6.33 -4.74 19.17
CA LEU A 720 -7.17 -4.12 20.19
C LEU A 720 -6.74 -2.66 20.35
N ASN A 721 -7.66 -1.74 20.10
CA ASN A 721 -7.44 -0.30 20.24
C ASN A 721 -8.07 0.22 21.55
N PHE A 722 -7.28 0.80 22.45
CA PHE A 722 -7.67 1.17 23.81
C PHE A 722 -7.81 2.68 24.00
N PRO A 723 -9.01 3.27 23.93
CA PRO A 723 -9.21 4.66 24.31
C PRO A 723 -9.03 4.85 25.82
N PHE A 724 -8.06 5.68 26.21
CA PHE A 724 -7.83 6.04 27.62
C PHE A 724 -8.04 7.53 27.86
N ARG A 725 -8.94 7.86 28.81
CA ARG A 725 -9.17 9.23 29.28
C ARG A 725 -8.20 9.56 30.42
N GLU A 726 -7.73 10.80 30.48
CA GLU A 726 -6.95 11.30 31.61
C GLU A 726 -7.81 11.42 32.88
N PRO A 727 -7.23 11.23 34.09
CA PRO A 727 -5.82 10.96 34.37
C PRO A 727 -5.40 9.50 34.10
N LEU A 728 -4.18 9.33 33.59
CA LEU A 728 -3.62 8.05 33.14
C LEU A 728 -2.75 7.35 34.19
N THR A 729 -2.70 7.87 35.41
CA THR A 729 -1.86 7.41 36.52
C THR A 729 -2.70 6.70 37.58
N PRO A 730 -2.12 5.84 38.45
CA PRO A 730 -2.89 4.92 39.29
C PRO A 730 -3.60 5.58 40.49
N GLU A 731 -3.35 6.86 40.74
CA GLU A 731 -3.88 7.59 41.88
C GLU A 731 -5.42 7.70 41.85
N PRO A 732 -6.08 7.76 43.02
CA PRO A 732 -7.51 8.01 43.12
C PRO A 732 -7.97 9.25 42.34
N ILE A 733 -9.08 9.12 41.59
CA ILE A 733 -9.74 10.26 40.93
C ILE A 733 -10.82 10.81 41.86
N PRO A 734 -10.77 12.11 42.24
CA PRO A 734 -11.81 12.73 43.05
C PRO A 734 -13.20 12.58 42.43
N GLY A 735 -14.18 12.14 43.22
CA GLY A 735 -15.56 11.93 42.76
C GLY A 735 -15.81 10.63 42.00
N GLN A 736 -14.78 9.80 41.74
CA GLN A 736 -14.94 8.46 41.18
C GLN A 736 -14.51 7.40 42.20
N THR A 737 -15.44 6.95 43.04
CA THR A 737 -15.19 5.88 44.02
C THR A 737 -15.49 4.51 43.43
N LEU A 738 -14.63 3.54 43.71
CA LEU A 738 -14.91 2.14 43.38
C LEU A 738 -16.10 1.62 44.21
N PRO A 739 -16.91 0.67 43.67
CA PRO A 739 -17.93 -0.01 44.44
C PRO A 739 -17.36 -0.65 45.72
N PRO A 740 -18.08 -0.67 46.86
CA PRO A 740 -17.64 -1.35 48.08
C PRO A 740 -17.34 -2.83 47.82
N ALA A 741 -16.33 -3.41 48.49
CA ALA A 741 -15.92 -4.79 48.28
C ALA A 741 -17.07 -5.81 48.42
N ALA A 742 -17.99 -5.56 49.36
CA ALA A 742 -19.17 -6.40 49.59
C ALA A 742 -20.19 -6.43 48.43
N GLN A 743 -20.09 -5.48 47.48
CA GLN A 743 -20.97 -5.36 46.31
C GLN A 743 -20.32 -5.84 45.01
N ARG A 744 -19.07 -6.30 45.05
CA ARG A 744 -18.31 -6.72 43.87
C ARG A 744 -18.54 -8.19 43.57
N ASP A 745 -18.77 -8.51 42.30
CA ASP A 745 -18.72 -9.89 41.83
C ASP A 745 -17.26 -10.40 41.86
N LEU A 746 -16.97 -11.37 42.73
CA LEU A 746 -15.60 -11.87 42.92
C LEU A 746 -14.97 -12.39 41.62
N VAL A 747 -15.74 -13.02 40.73
CA VAL A 747 -15.21 -13.58 39.48
C VAL A 747 -14.92 -12.49 38.46
N ALA A 748 -15.77 -11.46 38.37
CA ALA A 748 -15.54 -10.32 37.50
C ALA A 748 -14.27 -9.55 37.93
N TRP A 749 -14.13 -9.31 39.24
CA TRP A 749 -13.01 -8.53 39.76
C TRP A 749 -11.72 -9.34 39.78
N GLN A 750 -11.73 -10.55 40.36
CA GLN A 750 -10.54 -11.36 40.67
C GLN A 750 -10.20 -12.44 39.63
N GLY A 751 -11.08 -12.65 38.64
CA GLY A 751 -10.96 -13.76 37.69
C GLY A 751 -11.45 -15.08 38.29
N ARG A 752 -11.36 -16.17 37.52
CA ARG A 752 -11.80 -17.49 37.98
C ARG A 752 -10.80 -18.11 38.97
N PRO A 753 -11.26 -18.99 39.89
CA PRO A 753 -10.38 -19.70 40.82
C PRO A 753 -9.38 -20.59 40.08
N GLY A 754 -8.27 -20.95 40.75
CA GLY A 754 -7.26 -21.86 40.20
C GLY A 754 -6.47 -21.32 39.01
N ASN A 755 -6.42 -20.00 38.84
CA ASN A 755 -5.81 -19.32 37.69
C ASN A 755 -6.41 -19.71 36.32
N ALA A 756 -7.64 -20.21 36.30
CA ALA A 756 -8.34 -20.55 35.06
C ALA A 756 -8.69 -19.29 34.24
N PRO A 757 -8.72 -19.37 32.90
CA PRO A 757 -9.23 -18.29 32.06
C PRO A 757 -10.73 -18.06 32.29
N TYR A 758 -11.17 -16.82 32.15
CA TYR A 758 -12.56 -16.40 32.27
C TYR A 758 -13.47 -17.13 31.29
N ILE A 759 -12.96 -17.34 30.07
CA ILE A 759 -13.52 -18.24 29.04
C ILE A 759 -12.41 -19.17 28.57
N GLU A 760 -12.60 -20.47 28.76
CA GLU A 760 -11.75 -21.49 28.17
C GLU A 760 -12.22 -21.76 26.73
N VAL A 761 -11.32 -21.58 25.76
CA VAL A 761 -11.61 -21.78 24.34
C VAL A 761 -10.89 -23.04 23.88
N HIS A 762 -11.66 -24.05 23.49
CA HIS A 762 -11.15 -25.27 22.87
C HIS A 762 -11.37 -25.19 21.37
N GLU A 763 -10.29 -25.19 20.60
CA GLU A 763 -10.36 -25.24 19.15
C GLU A 763 -10.36 -26.69 18.68
N SER A 764 -11.23 -26.99 17.72
CA SER A 764 -11.17 -28.22 16.95
C SER A 764 -10.08 -28.10 15.87
N SER A 765 -9.25 -29.13 15.75
CA SER A 765 -8.33 -29.29 14.62
C SER A 765 -9.07 -29.16 13.28
N LEU A 766 -8.35 -28.76 12.21
CA LEU A 766 -8.84 -28.95 10.84
C LEU A 766 -9.35 -30.38 10.68
N ALA A 767 -10.53 -30.52 10.06
CA ALA A 767 -11.17 -31.81 9.89
C ALA A 767 -10.25 -32.80 9.14
N VAL A 768 -10.27 -34.06 9.56
CA VAL A 768 -9.63 -35.14 8.81
C VAL A 768 -10.41 -35.31 7.49
N PRO A 769 -9.74 -35.44 6.33
CA PRO A 769 -10.42 -35.67 5.07
C PRO A 769 -11.33 -36.90 5.11
N THR A 770 -12.40 -36.88 4.32
CA THR A 770 -13.35 -37.99 4.28
C THR A 770 -12.68 -39.28 3.80
N SER A 771 -13.19 -40.44 4.23
CA SER A 771 -12.67 -41.75 3.78
C SER A 771 -12.65 -41.88 2.25
N MET A 772 -13.57 -41.21 1.55
CA MET A 772 -13.58 -41.14 0.08
C MET A 772 -12.39 -40.34 -0.47
N ALA A 773 -12.12 -39.16 0.09
CA ALA A 773 -10.98 -38.33 -0.32
C ALA A 773 -9.64 -39.04 -0.03
N ILE A 774 -9.51 -39.67 1.13
CA ILE A 774 -8.35 -40.53 1.46
C ILE A 774 -8.23 -41.68 0.45
N GLY A 775 -9.33 -42.37 0.13
CA GLY A 775 -9.35 -43.46 -0.85
C GLY A 775 -8.89 -43.02 -2.24
N ASN A 776 -9.31 -41.84 -2.71
CA ASN A 776 -8.89 -41.27 -3.99
C ASN A 776 -7.39 -40.94 -3.99
N LEU A 777 -6.89 -40.33 -2.91
CA LEU A 777 -5.46 -40.03 -2.79
C LEU A 777 -4.60 -41.31 -2.73
N VAL A 778 -5.08 -42.34 -2.01
CA VAL A 778 -4.44 -43.66 -2.00
C VAL A 778 -4.40 -44.29 -3.40
N ALA A 779 -5.48 -44.16 -4.18
CA ALA A 779 -5.53 -44.65 -5.57
C ALA A 779 -4.50 -43.93 -6.47
N MET A 780 -4.41 -42.59 -6.37
CA MET A 780 -3.39 -41.81 -7.08
C MET A 780 -1.97 -42.24 -6.71
N ILE A 781 -1.69 -42.39 -5.42
CA ILE A 781 -0.40 -42.83 -4.89
C ILE A 781 -0.03 -44.22 -5.43
N ARG A 782 -0.97 -45.18 -5.43
CA ARG A 782 -0.73 -46.53 -5.96
C ARG A 782 -0.50 -46.54 -7.48
N GLY A 783 -1.12 -45.62 -8.21
CA GLY A 783 -0.93 -45.46 -9.65
C GLY A 783 0.40 -44.82 -10.05
N ALA A 784 1.07 -44.10 -9.14
CA ALA A 784 2.30 -43.37 -9.41
C ALA A 784 3.54 -44.09 -8.86
N ARG A 785 4.42 -44.55 -9.76
CA ARG A 785 5.71 -45.17 -9.42
C ARG A 785 6.80 -44.12 -9.18
N ARG A 786 6.69 -42.95 -9.83
CA ARG A 786 7.65 -41.84 -9.74
C ARG A 786 7.06 -40.64 -9.00
N GLY A 787 6.72 -40.83 -7.73
CA GLY A 787 6.20 -39.74 -6.90
C GLY A 787 7.30 -38.95 -6.19
N LEU A 788 7.01 -37.69 -5.88
CA LEU A 788 7.94 -36.76 -5.23
C LEU A 788 7.21 -35.98 -4.13
N ILE A 789 7.83 -35.89 -2.95
CA ILE A 789 7.32 -35.08 -1.85
C ILE A 789 8.11 -33.78 -1.80
N ILE A 790 7.41 -32.65 -1.69
CA ILE A 790 7.99 -31.32 -1.57
C ILE A 790 7.54 -30.75 -0.23
N VAL A 791 8.48 -30.25 0.57
CA VAL A 791 8.16 -29.67 1.88
C VAL A 791 8.79 -28.30 1.95
N GLY A 792 7.95 -27.27 1.90
CA GLY A 792 8.38 -25.89 2.08
C GLY A 792 8.43 -25.49 3.55
N PRO A 793 8.44 -24.17 3.83
CA PRO A 793 8.41 -23.65 5.19
C PRO A 793 7.27 -24.26 6.01
N ASN A 794 7.61 -24.84 7.16
CA ASN A 794 6.69 -25.45 8.12
C ASN A 794 7.34 -25.45 9.51
N ASP A 795 6.61 -24.99 10.53
CA ASP A 795 7.14 -24.88 11.90
C ASP A 795 6.49 -25.87 12.89
N ASP A 796 5.76 -26.87 12.37
CA ASP A 796 5.23 -27.98 13.16
C ASP A 796 6.22 -29.16 13.17
N PRO A 797 6.98 -29.39 14.26
CA PRO A 797 7.90 -30.51 14.40
C PRO A 797 7.18 -31.85 14.52
N SER A 798 5.88 -31.86 14.86
CA SER A 798 5.12 -33.11 14.98
C SER A 798 4.84 -33.76 13.62
N LEU A 799 4.97 -32.99 12.52
CA LEU A 799 4.86 -33.49 11.14
C LEU A 799 6.06 -34.34 10.70
N VAL A 800 7.25 -34.09 11.26
CA VAL A 800 8.51 -34.67 10.77
C VAL A 800 8.45 -36.20 10.71
N GLU A 801 8.16 -36.86 11.84
CA GLU A 801 8.18 -38.32 11.91
C GLU A 801 7.07 -38.99 11.07
N PRO A 802 5.78 -38.59 11.14
CA PRO A 802 4.74 -39.11 10.27
C PRO A 802 5.05 -38.96 8.77
N LEU A 803 5.58 -37.81 8.35
CA LEU A 803 5.87 -37.53 6.95
C LEU A 803 7.05 -38.35 6.43
N VAL A 804 8.12 -38.49 7.23
CA VAL A 804 9.26 -39.35 6.89
C VAL A 804 8.83 -40.82 6.80
N ARG A 805 7.97 -41.28 7.71
CA ARG A 805 7.41 -42.65 7.66
C ARG A 805 6.58 -42.87 6.41
N LEU A 806 5.74 -41.90 6.03
CA LEU A 806 4.97 -41.95 4.79
C LEU A 806 5.90 -42.01 3.58
N ALA A 807 6.88 -41.10 3.48
CA ALA A 807 7.85 -41.08 2.39
C ALA A 807 8.58 -42.42 2.25
N ARG A 808 9.03 -43.02 3.36
CA ARG A 808 9.70 -44.34 3.39
C ARG A 808 8.77 -45.45 2.90
N HIS A 809 7.51 -45.45 3.35
CA HIS A 809 6.52 -46.42 2.92
C HIS A 809 6.24 -46.30 1.40
N LEU A 810 6.23 -45.08 0.86
CA LEU A 810 6.00 -44.82 -0.57
C LEU A 810 7.24 -45.02 -1.45
N GLY A 811 8.44 -44.92 -0.88
CA GLY A 811 9.68 -44.85 -1.65
C GLY A 811 9.85 -43.52 -2.39
N TYR A 812 9.20 -42.44 -1.94
CA TYR A 812 9.26 -41.12 -2.58
C TYR A 812 10.32 -40.23 -1.94
N PRO A 813 11.25 -39.62 -2.71
CA PRO A 813 12.18 -38.65 -2.18
C PRO A 813 11.46 -37.39 -1.68
N ILE A 814 12.06 -36.74 -0.68
CA ILE A 814 11.59 -35.48 -0.10
C ILE A 814 12.55 -34.35 -0.49
N LEU A 815 12.04 -33.35 -1.22
CA LEU A 815 12.74 -32.08 -1.42
C LEU A 815 12.43 -31.17 -0.23
N ALA A 816 13.40 -30.99 0.66
CA ALA A 816 13.19 -30.28 1.91
C ALA A 816 13.77 -28.86 1.85
N ASP A 817 12.91 -27.84 1.78
CA ASP A 817 13.30 -26.45 2.01
C ASP A 817 14.00 -26.33 3.37
N PRO A 818 15.00 -25.45 3.55
CA PRO A 818 15.69 -25.33 4.84
C PRO A 818 14.75 -24.98 6.01
N LEU A 819 13.63 -24.30 5.75
CA LEU A 819 12.60 -23.93 6.73
C LEU A 819 11.51 -25.01 6.91
N SER A 820 11.67 -26.19 6.29
CA SER A 820 10.75 -27.33 6.50
C SER A 820 10.96 -28.07 7.82
N GLN A 821 12.08 -27.78 8.50
CA GLN A 821 12.62 -28.53 9.63
C GLN A 821 13.02 -29.98 9.38
N LEU A 822 13.09 -30.43 8.11
CA LEU A 822 13.45 -31.81 7.79
C LEU A 822 14.95 -32.06 7.59
N ARG A 823 15.75 -31.02 7.34
CA ARG A 823 17.20 -31.17 7.10
C ARG A 823 17.98 -31.55 8.36
N CYS A 824 17.49 -31.17 9.54
CA CYS A 824 18.23 -31.25 10.80
C CYS A 824 17.41 -31.90 11.90
N GLY A 825 18.01 -32.82 12.66
CA GLY A 825 17.38 -33.50 13.79
C GLY A 825 17.61 -35.01 13.80
N ASN A 826 17.14 -35.70 14.84
CA ASN A 826 17.46 -37.12 15.09
C ASN A 826 16.57 -38.11 14.30
N HIS A 827 15.64 -37.62 13.47
CA HIS A 827 14.79 -38.47 12.63
C HIS A 827 15.58 -39.13 11.51
N ASP A 828 14.97 -40.12 10.86
CA ASP A 828 15.55 -40.72 9.66
C ASP A 828 15.54 -39.71 8.50
N ARG A 829 16.72 -39.40 7.98
CA ARG A 829 16.92 -38.44 6.88
C ARG A 829 17.22 -39.13 5.54
N THR A 830 17.08 -40.45 5.44
CA THR A 830 17.36 -41.21 4.20
C THR A 830 16.51 -40.76 3.01
N MET A 831 15.30 -40.26 3.27
CA MET A 831 14.39 -39.75 2.24
C MET A 831 14.61 -38.25 1.94
N VAL A 832 15.41 -37.53 2.74
CA VAL A 832 15.52 -36.07 2.71
C VAL A 832 16.66 -35.62 1.82
N LEU A 833 16.35 -34.81 0.81
CA LEU A 833 17.31 -34.22 -0.12
C LEU A 833 17.46 -32.73 0.16
N SER A 834 18.70 -32.26 0.23
CA SER A 834 19.05 -30.91 0.71
C SER A 834 19.75 -30.03 -0.32
N SER A 835 20.09 -30.59 -1.48
CA SER A 835 20.79 -29.88 -2.57
C SER A 835 19.98 -29.79 -3.86
N TYR A 836 18.66 -29.93 -3.76
CA TYR A 836 17.77 -29.97 -4.93
C TYR A 836 17.74 -28.68 -5.73
N ASP A 837 17.91 -27.52 -5.08
CA ASP A 837 18.07 -26.25 -5.79
C ASP A 837 19.24 -26.29 -6.79
N ALA A 838 20.33 -26.97 -6.45
CA ALA A 838 21.52 -27.06 -7.27
C ALA A 838 21.34 -28.00 -8.47
N PHE A 839 20.92 -29.25 -8.24
CA PHE A 839 20.82 -30.23 -9.33
C PHE A 839 19.58 -30.03 -10.22
N LEU A 840 18.52 -29.35 -9.75
CA LEU A 840 17.39 -28.92 -10.60
C LEU A 840 17.72 -27.73 -11.51
N ARG A 841 18.96 -27.26 -11.54
CA ARG A 841 19.47 -26.30 -12.55
C ARG A 841 20.05 -27.01 -13.77
N ILE A 842 20.23 -28.32 -13.72
CA ILE A 842 20.91 -29.10 -14.74
C ILE A 842 19.86 -29.74 -15.65
N ASP A 843 19.68 -29.20 -16.85
CA ASP A 843 18.64 -29.64 -17.80
C ASP A 843 18.67 -31.14 -18.08
N SER A 844 19.86 -31.70 -18.27
CA SER A 844 20.03 -33.13 -18.54
C SER A 844 19.60 -34.03 -17.37
N PHE A 845 19.68 -33.53 -16.14
CA PHE A 845 19.11 -34.23 -14.98
C PHE A 845 17.58 -34.11 -14.99
N ILE A 846 17.03 -32.89 -15.16
CA ILE A 846 15.59 -32.65 -15.20
C ILE A 846 14.90 -33.55 -16.23
N GLU A 847 15.49 -33.68 -17.42
CA GLU A 847 14.98 -34.54 -18.50
C GLU A 847 14.97 -36.03 -18.13
N SER A 848 15.90 -36.46 -17.28
CA SER A 848 15.96 -37.84 -16.81
C SER A 848 14.97 -38.16 -15.68
N VAL A 849 14.42 -37.15 -15.00
CA VAL A 849 13.56 -37.32 -13.82
C VAL A 849 12.16 -36.70 -13.96
N GLN A 850 11.32 -37.31 -14.78
CA GLN A 850 9.91 -36.91 -14.92
C GLN A 850 9.01 -37.53 -13.82
N PRO A 851 8.32 -36.72 -13.00
CA PRO A 851 7.45 -37.20 -11.93
C PRO A 851 6.08 -37.63 -12.48
N GLU A 852 5.40 -38.52 -11.75
CA GLU A 852 4.01 -38.94 -12.02
C GLU A 852 3.01 -38.40 -10.99
N LEU A 853 3.48 -38.03 -9.80
CA LEU A 853 2.68 -37.44 -8.73
C LEU A 853 3.56 -36.55 -7.84
N LEU A 854 3.04 -35.38 -7.48
CA LEU A 854 3.68 -34.43 -6.59
C LEU A 854 2.81 -34.24 -5.35
N LEU A 855 3.39 -34.43 -4.16
CA LEU A 855 2.74 -34.12 -2.89
C LEU A 855 3.47 -32.95 -2.23
N ARG A 856 2.79 -31.82 -1.99
CA ARG A 856 3.40 -30.66 -1.34
C ARG A 856 2.82 -30.42 0.05
N PHE A 857 3.71 -30.28 1.02
CA PHE A 857 3.41 -29.90 2.40
C PHE A 857 4.03 -28.53 2.72
N GLY A 858 3.37 -27.78 3.60
CA GLY A 858 3.81 -26.44 3.99
C GLY A 858 3.71 -25.42 2.85
N ALA A 859 4.30 -24.24 3.08
CA ALA A 859 4.28 -23.13 2.14
C ALA A 859 5.08 -23.43 0.87
N MET A 860 5.05 -22.53 -0.12
CA MET A 860 5.88 -22.68 -1.31
C MET A 860 7.39 -22.59 -0.94
N PRO A 861 8.24 -23.55 -1.37
CA PRO A 861 9.67 -23.51 -1.12
C PRO A 861 10.38 -22.28 -1.74
N THR A 862 11.56 -21.97 -1.21
CA THR A 862 12.41 -20.85 -1.63
C THR A 862 12.97 -21.03 -3.06
N SER A 863 13.24 -22.27 -3.47
CA SER A 863 13.93 -22.60 -4.72
C SER A 863 13.15 -22.18 -5.98
N LYS A 864 13.74 -21.26 -6.75
CA LYS A 864 13.28 -20.92 -8.12
C LYS A 864 13.46 -22.07 -9.11
N PRO A 865 14.59 -22.81 -9.14
CA PRO A 865 14.75 -24.05 -9.91
C PRO A 865 13.61 -25.05 -9.70
N LEU A 866 13.18 -25.27 -8.45
CA LEU A 866 12.03 -26.13 -8.17
C LEU A 866 10.74 -25.59 -8.81
N LEU A 867 10.47 -24.28 -8.72
CA LEU A 867 9.31 -23.67 -9.38
C LEU A 867 9.35 -23.87 -10.90
N LEU A 868 10.53 -23.77 -11.53
CA LEU A 868 10.69 -24.05 -12.97
C LEU A 868 10.50 -25.53 -13.30
N TYR A 869 10.98 -26.43 -12.43
CA TYR A 869 10.75 -27.88 -12.55
C TYR A 869 9.25 -28.21 -12.53
N LEU A 870 8.49 -27.64 -11.59
CA LEU A 870 7.04 -27.79 -11.52
C LEU A 870 6.37 -27.30 -12.82
N LYS A 871 6.74 -26.12 -13.32
CA LYS A 871 6.20 -25.57 -14.58
C LYS A 871 6.53 -26.44 -15.79
N ARG A 872 7.73 -27.03 -15.85
CA ARG A 872 8.14 -27.93 -16.93
C ARG A 872 7.32 -29.22 -16.94
N HIS A 873 6.87 -29.67 -15.76
CA HIS A 873 6.02 -30.84 -15.58
C HIS A 873 4.58 -30.48 -15.19
N SER A 874 4.03 -29.42 -15.80
CA SER A 874 2.70 -28.88 -15.47
C SER A 874 1.54 -29.86 -15.64
N SER A 875 1.72 -30.94 -16.41
CA SER A 875 0.71 -32.01 -16.56
C SER A 875 0.75 -33.05 -15.45
N CYS A 876 1.76 -33.02 -14.57
CA CYS A 876 1.87 -33.91 -13.42
C CYS A 876 0.87 -33.47 -12.34
N PRO A 877 0.03 -34.36 -11.81
CA PRO A 877 -0.84 -34.05 -10.68
C PRO A 877 -0.02 -33.54 -9.49
N LEU A 878 -0.44 -32.38 -8.96
CA LEU A 878 0.13 -31.75 -7.78
C LEU A 878 -0.95 -31.66 -6.70
N VAL A 879 -0.79 -32.46 -5.65
CA VAL A 879 -1.66 -32.45 -4.47
C VAL A 879 -0.99 -31.61 -3.39
N ILE A 880 -1.68 -30.58 -2.92
CA ILE A 880 -1.21 -29.71 -1.85
C ILE A 880 -1.93 -30.06 -0.56
N ILE A 881 -1.17 -30.22 0.52
CA ILE A 881 -1.66 -30.43 1.87
C ILE A 881 -1.41 -29.13 2.63
N ASP A 882 -2.48 -28.41 2.93
CA ASP A 882 -2.42 -27.17 3.69
C ASP A 882 -3.04 -27.33 5.09
N GLY A 883 -2.21 -27.13 6.10
CA GLY A 883 -2.57 -27.17 7.52
C GLY A 883 -3.12 -25.84 8.06
N HIS A 884 -3.23 -24.81 7.22
CA HIS A 884 -3.64 -23.47 7.65
C HIS A 884 -5.00 -23.02 7.08
N GLY A 885 -5.58 -23.75 6.12
CA GLY A 885 -6.88 -23.43 5.51
C GLY A 885 -6.83 -22.20 4.59
N GLY A 886 -5.65 -21.91 4.04
CA GLY A 886 -5.38 -20.87 3.06
C GLY A 886 -5.22 -21.41 1.63
N TRP A 887 -4.64 -20.59 0.76
CA TRP A 887 -4.44 -20.91 -0.66
C TRP A 887 -3.03 -20.51 -1.10
N GLU A 888 -2.01 -21.14 -0.52
CA GLU A 888 -0.61 -20.80 -0.77
C GLU A 888 -0.06 -21.45 -2.05
N GLU A 889 -0.70 -21.22 -3.19
CA GLU A 889 -0.34 -21.87 -4.44
C GLU A 889 -0.13 -20.91 -5.62
N PRO A 890 1.10 -20.40 -5.82
CA PRO A 890 1.39 -19.41 -6.85
C PRO A 890 1.62 -20.01 -8.25
N THR A 891 1.77 -21.33 -8.39
CA THR A 891 2.11 -21.93 -9.69
C THR A 891 0.90 -22.17 -10.59
N GLN A 892 -0.30 -22.21 -10.00
CA GLN A 892 -1.57 -22.56 -10.66
C GLN A 892 -1.56 -23.98 -11.25
N LEU A 893 -0.74 -24.87 -10.66
CA LEU A 893 -0.57 -26.25 -11.14
C LEU A 893 -1.25 -27.29 -10.26
N ALA A 894 -1.76 -26.90 -9.09
CA ALA A 894 -2.40 -27.84 -8.18
C ALA A 894 -3.62 -28.50 -8.81
N SER A 895 -3.62 -29.84 -8.79
CA SER A 895 -4.78 -30.64 -9.18
C SER A 895 -5.74 -30.81 -8.01
N GLU A 896 -5.23 -30.89 -6.79
CA GLU A 896 -6.03 -31.05 -5.57
C GLU A 896 -5.42 -30.25 -4.41
N LEU A 897 -6.29 -29.69 -3.55
CA LEU A 897 -5.92 -28.98 -2.33
C LEU A 897 -6.66 -29.59 -1.14
N PHE A 898 -5.90 -30.11 -0.16
CA PHE A 898 -6.39 -30.71 1.06
C PHE A 898 -6.22 -29.73 2.22
N HIS A 899 -7.31 -29.12 2.67
CA HIS A 899 -7.35 -28.40 3.95
C HIS A 899 -7.49 -29.42 5.08
N ALA A 900 -6.36 -29.87 5.61
CA ALA A 900 -6.33 -30.95 6.58
C ALA A 900 -5.15 -30.77 7.53
N ASN A 901 -5.29 -31.29 8.75
CA ASN A 901 -4.12 -31.43 9.62
C ASN A 901 -3.09 -32.37 8.95
N PRO A 902 -1.87 -31.90 8.63
CA PRO A 902 -0.91 -32.71 7.88
C PRO A 902 -0.45 -33.99 8.61
N VAL A 903 -0.34 -33.93 9.94
CA VAL A 903 0.03 -35.08 10.78
C VAL A 903 -1.03 -36.16 10.70
N ALA A 904 -2.29 -35.78 10.91
CA ALA A 904 -3.42 -36.71 10.85
C ALA A 904 -3.55 -37.32 9.45
N LEU A 905 -3.40 -36.50 8.39
CA LEU A 905 -3.45 -37.00 7.02
C LEU A 905 -2.34 -38.03 6.74
N CYS A 906 -1.10 -37.79 7.17
CA CYS A 906 -0.03 -38.78 7.02
C CYS A 906 -0.35 -40.11 7.73
N GLN A 907 -0.94 -40.05 8.94
CA GLN A 907 -1.31 -41.24 9.71
C GLN A 907 -2.46 -42.04 9.07
N GLU A 908 -3.48 -41.34 8.56
CA GLU A 908 -4.61 -41.96 7.85
C GLU A 908 -4.17 -42.58 6.53
N LEU A 909 -3.30 -41.91 5.77
CA LEU A 909 -2.73 -42.47 4.55
C LEU A 909 -1.95 -43.76 4.82
N LEU A 910 -1.09 -43.77 5.85
CA LEU A 910 -0.36 -44.97 6.26
C LEU A 910 -1.33 -46.11 6.61
N THR A 911 -2.36 -45.82 7.39
CA THR A 911 -3.36 -46.80 7.81
C THR A 911 -4.14 -47.37 6.61
N ALA A 912 -4.56 -46.52 5.68
CA ALA A 912 -5.30 -46.92 4.49
C ALA A 912 -4.45 -47.74 3.51
N LEU A 913 -3.16 -47.39 3.38
CA LEU A 913 -2.20 -48.14 2.55
C LEU A 913 -1.94 -49.55 3.09
N ASP A 914 -1.90 -49.72 4.42
CA ASP A 914 -1.69 -51.01 5.09
C ASP A 914 -2.92 -51.93 5.05
N GLN A 915 -4.14 -51.38 5.07
CA GLN A 915 -5.39 -52.17 5.14
C GLN A 915 -5.78 -52.84 3.80
N GLN A 916 -5.40 -52.26 2.67
CA GLN A 916 -5.71 -52.82 1.36
C GLN A 916 -4.68 -53.90 0.99
N LYS A 917 -5.07 -55.19 1.10
CA LYS A 917 -4.26 -56.40 0.82
C LYS A 917 -3.34 -56.23 -0.41
N PRO A 918 -2.11 -56.80 -0.39
CA PRO A 918 -1.15 -56.73 -1.49
C PRO A 918 -1.60 -57.64 -2.65
N ASN A 919 -2.64 -57.24 -3.37
CA ASN A 919 -2.96 -57.79 -4.68
C ASN A 919 -2.42 -56.80 -5.70
N GLU A 920 -1.37 -57.22 -6.43
CA GLU A 920 -0.47 -56.44 -7.27
C GLU A 920 0.67 -55.77 -6.48
N GLU A 921 1.89 -56.29 -6.68
CA GLU A 921 3.11 -55.73 -6.10
C GLU A 921 3.21 -54.24 -6.43
N MET A 922 3.19 -53.40 -5.40
CA MET A 922 3.61 -52.00 -5.48
C MET A 922 5.04 -51.98 -6.04
N HIS A 923 5.21 -51.86 -7.36
CA HIS A 923 6.43 -52.18 -8.13
C HIS A 923 7.74 -51.77 -7.43
N PRO A 924 8.34 -52.61 -6.56
CA PRO A 924 9.31 -52.14 -5.58
C PRO A 924 10.63 -51.76 -6.23
N SER A 925 10.93 -52.36 -7.38
CA SER A 925 12.15 -52.13 -8.16
C SER A 925 12.15 -50.75 -8.82
N VAL A 926 11.02 -50.29 -9.35
CA VAL A 926 10.91 -48.98 -10.04
C VAL A 926 10.98 -47.85 -9.03
N SER A 927 10.23 -47.93 -7.93
CA SER A 927 10.28 -46.92 -6.86
C SER A 927 11.66 -46.86 -6.18
N ARG A 928 12.34 -48.01 -5.99
CA ARG A 928 13.74 -48.02 -5.52
C ARG A 928 14.70 -47.36 -6.50
N THR A 929 14.55 -47.63 -7.79
CA THR A 929 15.40 -47.01 -8.84
C THR A 929 15.18 -45.49 -8.87
N TRP A 930 13.92 -45.06 -8.81
CA TRP A 930 13.53 -43.64 -8.70
C TRP A 930 14.20 -42.97 -7.50
N LEU A 931 13.96 -43.47 -6.29
CA LEU A 931 14.57 -42.94 -5.07
C LEU A 931 16.10 -42.88 -5.15
N SER A 932 16.74 -43.96 -5.62
CA SER A 932 18.20 -44.03 -5.73
C SER A 932 18.77 -43.00 -6.71
N THR A 933 18.04 -42.66 -7.78
CA THR A 933 18.45 -41.65 -8.76
C THR A 933 18.55 -40.28 -8.10
N TRP A 934 17.53 -39.89 -7.35
CA TRP A 934 17.51 -38.62 -6.62
C TRP A 934 18.53 -38.58 -5.47
N GLN A 935 18.66 -39.66 -4.69
CA GLN A 935 19.66 -39.75 -3.62
C GLN A 935 21.09 -39.67 -4.16
N ASN A 936 21.37 -40.32 -5.29
CA ASN A 936 22.68 -40.26 -5.92
C ASN A 936 22.97 -38.86 -6.47
N ALA A 937 21.97 -38.18 -7.05
CA ALA A 937 22.10 -36.80 -7.48
C ALA A 937 22.45 -35.86 -6.31
N ASP A 938 21.73 -35.97 -5.18
CA ASP A 938 22.01 -35.18 -3.97
C ASP A 938 23.42 -35.45 -3.42
N LYS A 939 23.80 -36.73 -3.29
CA LYS A 939 25.13 -37.14 -2.82
C LYS A 939 26.24 -36.61 -3.71
N ILE A 940 26.13 -36.76 -5.02
CA ILE A 940 27.14 -36.25 -5.98
C ILE A 940 27.20 -34.73 -5.91
N THR A 941 26.06 -34.06 -5.82
CA THR A 941 25.98 -32.61 -5.75
C THR A 941 26.72 -32.11 -4.52
N LEU A 942 26.41 -32.62 -3.34
CA LEU A 942 27.09 -32.24 -2.09
C LEU A 942 28.61 -32.48 -2.16
N GLN A 943 29.05 -33.63 -2.68
CA GLN A 943 30.48 -33.94 -2.86
C GLN A 943 31.17 -32.98 -3.84
N THR A 944 30.49 -32.64 -4.94
CA THR A 944 31.02 -31.77 -6.00
C THR A 944 31.14 -30.34 -5.50
N LEU A 945 30.08 -29.81 -4.86
CA LEU A 945 30.09 -28.48 -4.26
C LEU A 945 31.19 -28.37 -3.19
N GLN A 946 31.30 -29.35 -2.29
CA GLN A 946 32.31 -29.35 -1.23
C GLN A 946 33.74 -29.33 -1.79
N HIS A 947 34.00 -30.02 -2.91
CA HIS A 947 35.32 -30.06 -3.52
C HIS A 947 35.66 -28.72 -4.22
N ILE A 948 34.79 -28.23 -5.09
CA ILE A 948 35.08 -27.04 -5.91
C ILE A 948 35.19 -25.77 -5.06
N ILE A 949 34.33 -25.65 -4.05
CA ILE A 949 34.31 -24.47 -3.15
C ILE A 949 35.62 -24.34 -2.36
N GLN A 950 36.38 -25.42 -2.15
CA GLN A 950 37.68 -25.37 -1.50
C GLN A 950 38.75 -24.69 -2.36
N ASP A 951 38.59 -24.71 -3.68
CA ASP A 951 39.56 -24.18 -4.64
C ASP A 951 39.33 -22.68 -4.94
N PHE A 952 38.27 -22.07 -4.40
CA PHE A 952 38.04 -20.64 -4.55
C PHE A 952 39.02 -19.83 -3.70
N ASN A 953 39.78 -18.95 -4.36
CA ASN A 953 40.76 -18.05 -3.74
C ASN A 953 40.12 -16.81 -3.09
N GLU A 954 38.85 -16.53 -3.40
CA GLU A 954 38.08 -15.40 -2.87
C GLU A 954 36.98 -15.88 -1.91
N PRO A 955 36.54 -15.06 -0.93
CA PRO A 955 35.40 -15.38 -0.09
C PRO A 955 34.12 -15.61 -0.92
N PHE A 956 33.48 -16.75 -0.70
CA PHE A 956 32.24 -17.15 -1.36
C PHE A 956 31.08 -17.20 -0.38
N GLU A 957 29.96 -16.54 -0.71
CA GLU A 957 28.78 -16.41 0.18
C GLU A 957 28.19 -17.77 0.54
N GLY A 958 28.02 -18.66 -0.44
CA GLY A 958 27.49 -20.00 -0.23
C GLY A 958 28.32 -20.88 0.71
N ARG A 959 29.63 -20.62 0.83
CA ARG A 959 30.51 -21.38 1.74
C ARG A 959 30.19 -21.12 3.21
N VAL A 960 29.59 -19.98 3.56
CA VAL A 960 29.12 -19.69 4.93
C VAL A 960 28.25 -20.83 5.45
N PHE A 961 27.28 -21.28 4.66
CA PHE A 961 26.33 -22.32 5.07
C PHE A 961 26.97 -23.71 5.18
N ILE A 962 27.99 -24.00 4.37
CA ILE A 962 28.77 -25.23 4.48
C ILE A 962 29.57 -25.26 5.79
N GLU A 963 30.21 -24.14 6.12
CA GLU A 963 30.98 -24.01 7.37
C GLU A 963 30.05 -24.06 8.58
N LEU A 964 28.93 -23.33 8.57
CA LEU A 964 27.94 -23.35 9.65
C LEU A 964 27.35 -24.75 9.87
N ALA A 965 27.04 -25.52 8.82
CA ALA A 965 26.54 -26.89 8.97
C ALA A 965 27.49 -27.81 9.77
N ASN A 966 28.79 -27.47 9.85
CA ASN A 966 29.78 -28.19 10.64
C ASN A 966 30.01 -27.60 12.04
N LEU A 967 29.76 -26.30 12.22
CA LEU A 967 30.10 -25.56 13.43
C LEU A 967 28.94 -25.44 14.42
N LEU A 968 27.69 -25.44 13.93
CA LEU A 968 26.53 -25.17 14.78
C LEU A 968 26.26 -26.35 15.73
N PRO A 969 26.23 -26.11 17.05
CA PRO A 969 25.95 -27.15 18.03
C PRO A 969 24.48 -27.57 18.03
N HIS A 970 24.20 -28.67 18.72
CA HIS A 970 22.85 -29.12 19.02
C HIS A 970 22.03 -28.04 19.73
N GLY A 971 20.77 -27.86 19.34
CA GLY A 971 19.86 -26.86 19.93
C GLY A 971 19.98 -25.46 19.32
N THR A 972 20.83 -25.26 18.31
CA THR A 972 20.97 -23.95 17.67
C THR A 972 19.70 -23.51 16.93
N THR A 973 19.31 -22.26 17.11
CA THR A 973 18.38 -21.56 16.20
C THR A 973 19.17 -20.80 15.14
N LEU A 974 19.07 -21.22 13.88
CA LEU A 974 19.63 -20.53 12.72
C LEU A 974 18.56 -19.65 12.08
N TYR A 975 18.65 -18.35 12.29
CA TYR A 975 17.83 -17.36 11.61
C TYR A 975 18.48 -16.95 10.28
N THR A 976 17.69 -16.81 9.23
CA THR A 976 18.17 -16.38 7.91
C THR A 976 17.49 -15.10 7.46
N GLY A 977 18.28 -14.21 6.87
CA GLY A 977 17.80 -13.03 6.17
C GLY A 977 17.21 -13.38 4.80
N ASN A 978 16.40 -12.46 4.28
CA ASN A 978 15.90 -12.54 2.90
C ASN A 978 16.99 -12.23 1.87
N SER A 979 16.63 -12.17 0.59
CA SER A 979 17.57 -12.00 -0.53
C SER A 979 18.45 -13.26 -0.75
N MET A 980 19.75 -13.11 -1.01
CA MET A 980 20.66 -14.25 -1.24
C MET A 980 20.83 -15.19 -0.03
N PRO A 981 20.94 -14.74 1.24
CA PRO A 981 21.15 -15.64 2.38
C PRO A 981 20.18 -16.83 2.48
N VAL A 982 18.87 -16.64 2.37
CA VAL A 982 17.92 -17.78 2.38
C VAL A 982 18.04 -18.69 1.15
N ARG A 983 18.47 -18.16 0.00
CA ARG A 983 18.68 -18.94 -1.23
C ARG A 983 19.95 -19.78 -1.12
N ASP A 984 21.03 -19.18 -0.65
CA ASP A 984 22.29 -19.87 -0.41
C ASP A 984 22.16 -20.89 0.73
N LEU A 985 21.33 -20.60 1.75
CA LEU A 985 20.93 -21.59 2.74
C LEU A 985 20.24 -22.79 2.07
N ASP A 986 19.25 -22.54 1.20
CA ASP A 986 18.55 -23.61 0.47
C ASP A 986 19.50 -24.44 -0.40
N THR A 987 20.44 -23.77 -1.09
CA THR A 987 21.40 -24.41 -1.99
C THR A 987 22.52 -25.19 -1.27
N PHE A 988 23.10 -24.64 -0.19
CA PHE A 988 24.37 -25.11 0.37
C PHE A 988 24.27 -25.70 1.78
N PHE A 989 23.17 -25.50 2.50
CA PHE A 989 23.03 -26.03 3.86
C PHE A 989 22.58 -27.48 3.82
N ARG A 990 23.55 -28.38 4.03
CA ARG A 990 23.35 -29.84 4.02
C ARG A 990 22.58 -30.34 5.24
N SER A 991 21.99 -31.53 5.11
CA SER A 991 21.38 -32.24 6.23
C SER A 991 22.38 -32.54 7.36
N SER A 992 21.92 -32.47 8.61
CA SER A 992 22.72 -32.66 9.83
C SER A 992 21.98 -33.48 10.88
N GLU A 993 22.74 -34.22 11.72
CA GLU A 993 22.15 -34.92 12.87
C GLU A 993 21.88 -33.99 14.05
N GLN A 994 22.52 -32.82 14.04
CA GLN A 994 22.28 -31.79 15.06
C GLN A 994 20.84 -31.30 14.95
N ARG A 995 20.18 -31.08 16.09
CA ARG A 995 18.87 -30.41 16.11
C ARG A 995 19.09 -28.92 15.93
N ILE A 996 19.05 -28.48 14.67
CA ILE A 996 19.12 -27.07 14.30
C ILE A 996 17.73 -26.66 13.83
N ARG A 997 17.14 -25.66 14.47
CA ARG A 997 15.89 -25.05 14.01
C ARG A 997 16.22 -23.89 13.10
N VAL A 998 15.53 -23.79 11.97
CA VAL A 998 15.81 -22.77 10.96
C VAL A 998 14.61 -21.83 10.91
N LEU A 999 14.83 -20.53 11.04
CA LEU A 999 13.77 -19.53 11.02
C LEU A 999 14.08 -18.43 10.02
N GLY A 1000 13.04 -17.78 9.53
CA GLY A 1000 13.13 -16.68 8.57
C GLY A 1000 11.77 -16.03 8.35
N ASN A 1001 11.78 -14.77 7.92
CA ASN A 1001 10.59 -13.98 7.59
C ASN A 1001 10.26 -14.18 6.11
N ARG A 1002 9.50 -15.23 5.79
CA ARG A 1002 9.19 -15.67 4.42
C ARG A 1002 7.74 -15.46 3.98
N GLY A 1003 6.98 -14.70 4.76
CA GLY A 1003 5.62 -14.28 4.39
C GLY A 1003 5.65 -13.23 3.29
N ALA A 1004 6.14 -12.03 3.61
CA ALA A 1004 6.31 -10.91 2.67
C ALA A 1004 7.73 -10.82 2.10
N ASN A 1005 8.70 -11.53 2.69
CA ASN A 1005 10.10 -11.55 2.27
C ASN A 1005 10.84 -10.19 2.41
N GLY A 1006 10.39 -9.34 3.34
CA GLY A 1006 10.99 -8.04 3.62
C GLY A 1006 12.43 -8.12 4.15
N ILE A 1007 13.25 -7.12 3.83
CA ILE A 1007 14.62 -7.00 4.40
C ILE A 1007 14.63 -6.28 5.76
N ASP A 1008 13.50 -5.70 6.13
CA ASP A 1008 13.27 -4.97 7.35
C ASP A 1008 13.06 -5.91 8.56
N GLY A 1009 13.54 -5.47 9.73
CA GLY A 1009 13.27 -6.14 11.00
C GLY A 1009 13.98 -7.48 11.24
N ILE A 1010 14.88 -7.91 10.34
CA ILE A 1010 15.51 -9.25 10.42
C ILE A 1010 16.37 -9.39 11.69
N VAL A 1011 17.14 -8.36 12.06
CA VAL A 1011 17.97 -8.36 13.27
C VAL A 1011 17.08 -8.47 14.52
N SER A 1012 16.01 -7.68 14.56
CA SER A 1012 15.04 -7.66 15.64
C SER A 1012 14.32 -9.01 15.77
N SER A 1013 13.91 -9.62 14.66
CA SER A 1013 13.31 -10.97 14.67
C SER A 1013 14.27 -12.04 15.19
N ALA A 1014 15.55 -12.01 14.80
CA ALA A 1014 16.54 -12.93 15.35
C ALA A 1014 16.77 -12.70 16.85
N LEU A 1015 16.81 -11.46 17.31
CA LEU A 1015 16.91 -11.13 18.74
C LEU A 1015 15.67 -11.56 19.51
N GLY A 1016 14.48 -11.45 18.92
CA GLY A 1016 13.24 -11.96 19.50
C GLY A 1016 13.25 -13.48 19.66
N ALA A 1017 13.76 -14.21 18.66
CA ALA A 1017 13.96 -15.65 18.74
C ALA A 1017 15.00 -16.02 19.81
N SER A 1018 16.11 -15.27 19.89
CA SER A 1018 17.13 -15.44 20.95
C SER A 1018 16.56 -15.21 22.35
N ALA A 1019 15.75 -14.16 22.52
CA ALA A 1019 15.06 -13.85 23.78
C ALA A 1019 14.13 -14.99 24.23
N ALA A 1020 13.41 -15.62 23.31
CA ALA A 1020 12.61 -16.80 23.60
C ALA A 1020 13.47 -18.04 23.94
N ALA A 1021 14.58 -18.25 23.23
CA ALA A 1021 15.50 -19.37 23.44
C ALA A 1021 16.29 -19.27 24.75
N ALA A 1022 16.56 -18.07 25.26
CA ALA A 1022 17.26 -17.85 26.54
C ALA A 1022 16.51 -18.43 27.76
N HIS A 1023 15.26 -18.85 27.60
CA HIS A 1023 14.39 -19.38 28.65
C HIS A 1023 14.29 -20.91 28.68
N THR A 1024 14.92 -21.61 27.75
CA THR A 1024 15.02 -23.06 27.83
C THR A 1024 16.11 -23.44 28.84
N SER A 1025 15.92 -24.54 29.56
CA SER A 1025 16.90 -25.07 30.52
C SER A 1025 18.23 -25.47 29.87
N GLN A 1026 18.27 -25.54 28.55
CA GLN A 1026 19.44 -25.72 27.71
C GLN A 1026 19.72 -24.37 27.05
N HIS A 1027 20.94 -23.84 27.19
CA HIS A 1027 21.36 -22.60 26.55
C HIS A 1027 21.39 -22.81 25.03
N GLU A 1028 20.31 -22.44 24.33
CA GLU A 1028 20.16 -22.62 22.89
C GLU A 1028 20.74 -21.41 22.15
N PRO A 1029 21.88 -21.53 21.45
CA PRO A 1029 22.48 -20.40 20.77
C PRO A 1029 21.63 -19.98 19.57
N THR A 1030 21.62 -18.68 19.28
CA THR A 1030 20.98 -18.12 18.09
C THR A 1030 22.04 -17.55 17.16
N VAL A 1031 21.99 -17.96 15.89
CA VAL A 1031 22.87 -17.47 14.83
C VAL A 1031 22.02 -16.87 13.73
N LEU A 1032 22.34 -15.66 13.28
CA LEU A 1032 21.69 -14.98 12.17
C LEU A 1032 22.66 -14.87 10.99
N VAL A 1033 22.22 -15.21 9.79
CA VAL A 1033 22.96 -14.91 8.54
C VAL A 1033 22.15 -13.94 7.70
N LEU A 1034 22.71 -12.77 7.35
CA LEU A 1034 22.03 -11.75 6.54
C LEU A 1034 23.00 -10.94 5.68
N GLY A 1035 22.45 -10.22 4.69
CA GLY A 1035 23.19 -9.26 3.87
C GLY A 1035 23.31 -7.88 4.51
N ASP A 1036 24.24 -7.07 4.01
CA ASP A 1036 24.57 -5.73 4.52
C ASP A 1036 23.40 -4.73 4.45
N LEU A 1037 22.64 -4.68 3.36
CA LEU A 1037 21.46 -3.80 3.28
C LEU A 1037 20.37 -4.19 4.29
N SER A 1038 20.15 -5.49 4.53
CA SER A 1038 19.20 -5.97 5.55
C SER A 1038 19.69 -5.63 6.96
N PHE A 1039 21.00 -5.72 7.20
CA PHE A 1039 21.61 -5.32 8.48
C PHE A 1039 21.50 -3.81 8.70
N PHE A 1040 21.79 -3.01 7.67
CA PHE A 1040 21.61 -1.56 7.67
C PHE A 1040 20.16 -1.16 7.96
N HIS A 1041 19.18 -1.85 7.35
CA HIS A 1041 17.78 -1.51 7.47
C HIS A 1041 17.24 -1.66 8.91
N ASP A 1042 17.86 -2.50 9.74
CA ASP A 1042 17.44 -2.78 11.12
C ASP A 1042 18.58 -2.61 12.15
N LEU A 1043 19.49 -1.65 11.92
CA LEU A 1043 20.57 -1.34 12.87
C LEU A 1043 20.06 -1.00 14.27
N ASN A 1044 18.94 -0.30 14.37
CA ASN A 1044 18.32 0.05 15.65
C ASN A 1044 17.86 -1.18 16.44
N GLY A 1045 17.61 -2.32 15.76
CA GLY A 1045 17.29 -3.59 16.41
C GLY A 1045 18.39 -4.08 17.36
N LEU A 1046 19.66 -3.76 17.09
CA LEU A 1046 20.80 -4.14 17.94
C LEU A 1046 20.71 -3.58 19.37
N LEU A 1047 19.97 -2.48 19.58
CA LEU A 1047 19.73 -1.93 20.91
C LEU A 1047 19.10 -2.96 21.85
N ALA A 1048 18.25 -3.86 21.33
CA ALA A 1048 17.60 -4.90 22.15
C ALA A 1048 18.62 -5.88 22.74
N ALA A 1049 19.69 -6.19 22.01
CA ALA A 1049 20.76 -7.05 22.53
C ALA A 1049 21.43 -6.43 23.75
N ARG A 1050 21.67 -5.10 23.72
CA ARG A 1050 22.24 -4.35 24.84
C ARG A 1050 21.28 -4.22 26.02
N LEU A 1051 20.04 -3.81 25.74
CA LEU A 1051 19.03 -3.57 26.79
C LEU A 1051 18.71 -4.84 27.58
N HIS A 1052 18.66 -5.97 26.89
CA HIS A 1052 18.22 -7.25 27.47
C HIS A 1052 19.35 -8.28 27.64
N GLN A 1053 20.60 -7.90 27.36
CA GLN A 1053 21.79 -8.76 27.46
C GLN A 1053 21.62 -10.07 26.68
N LEU A 1054 21.14 -9.98 25.43
CA LEU A 1054 20.85 -11.14 24.59
C LEU A 1054 22.09 -11.64 23.85
N ASN A 1055 22.10 -12.94 23.60
CA ASN A 1055 23.16 -13.61 22.84
C ASN A 1055 22.74 -13.76 21.38
N LEU A 1056 23.52 -13.21 20.46
CA LEU A 1056 23.29 -13.38 19.04
C LEU A 1056 24.62 -13.32 18.29
N THR A 1057 24.92 -14.39 17.55
CA THR A 1057 25.98 -14.38 16.55
C THR A 1057 25.40 -13.99 15.21
N ILE A 1058 25.86 -12.88 14.64
CA ILE A 1058 25.47 -12.41 13.32
C ILE A 1058 26.61 -12.68 12.36
N VAL A 1059 26.36 -13.47 11.32
CA VAL A 1059 27.23 -13.58 10.15
C VAL A 1059 26.71 -12.58 9.11
N LEU A 1060 27.44 -11.49 8.96
CA LEU A 1060 27.14 -10.39 8.06
C LEU A 1060 27.84 -10.64 6.73
N ILE A 1061 27.08 -11.03 5.71
CA ILE A 1061 27.57 -11.12 4.34
C ILE A 1061 27.58 -9.69 3.78
N ASN A 1062 28.76 -9.10 3.64
CA ASN A 1062 28.91 -7.74 3.16
C ASN A 1062 29.47 -7.76 1.73
N ASN A 1063 28.57 -7.59 0.76
CA ASN A 1063 28.93 -7.43 -0.65
C ASN A 1063 28.69 -5.99 -1.15
N ASP A 1064 28.54 -5.06 -0.20
CA ASP A 1064 28.28 -3.63 -0.39
C ASP A 1064 27.15 -3.40 -1.40
N GLY A 1065 25.95 -3.90 -1.06
CA GLY A 1065 24.76 -3.69 -1.86
C GLY A 1065 23.78 -4.86 -1.99
N GLY A 1066 22.89 -4.74 -2.97
CA GLY A 1066 21.89 -5.75 -3.30
C GLY A 1066 22.45 -6.90 -4.15
N GLY A 1067 23.32 -7.76 -3.61
CA GLY A 1067 23.97 -8.84 -4.36
C GLY A 1067 23.05 -9.77 -5.18
N ILE A 1068 21.79 -9.92 -4.75
CA ILE A 1068 20.78 -10.68 -5.52
C ILE A 1068 20.53 -10.14 -6.93
N PHE A 1069 20.60 -8.83 -7.13
CA PHE A 1069 20.27 -8.22 -8.42
C PHE A 1069 21.30 -8.57 -9.49
N SER A 1070 22.53 -8.93 -9.10
CA SER A 1070 23.57 -9.44 -10.01
C SER A 1070 23.20 -10.79 -10.65
N PHE A 1071 22.26 -11.53 -10.07
CA PHE A 1071 21.72 -12.78 -10.64
C PHE A 1071 20.50 -12.56 -11.54
N LEU A 1072 19.99 -11.33 -11.65
CA LEU A 1072 18.80 -10.98 -12.42
C LEU A 1072 19.15 -10.30 -13.74
N GLN A 1073 18.17 -10.25 -14.66
CA GLN A 1073 18.35 -9.67 -16.00
C GLN A 1073 18.76 -8.19 -15.97
N HIS A 1074 18.45 -7.47 -14.89
CA HIS A 1074 18.81 -6.07 -14.70
C HIS A 1074 20.34 -5.83 -14.70
N ALA A 1075 21.15 -6.83 -14.37
CA ALA A 1075 22.62 -6.75 -14.43
C ALA A 1075 23.17 -6.50 -15.85
N ALA A 1076 22.35 -6.68 -16.89
CA ALA A 1076 22.71 -6.36 -18.27
C ALA A 1076 22.73 -4.85 -18.59
N TYR A 1077 22.27 -3.99 -17.66
CA TYR A 1077 22.19 -2.52 -17.83
C TYR A 1077 23.14 -1.81 -16.85
N PRO A 1078 24.47 -1.90 -17.04
CA PRO A 1078 25.47 -1.44 -16.07
C PRO A 1078 25.39 0.06 -15.75
N GLU A 1079 24.89 0.88 -16.69
CA GLU A 1079 24.75 2.33 -16.54
C GLU A 1079 23.76 2.76 -15.45
N HIS A 1080 22.80 1.88 -15.11
CA HIS A 1080 21.80 2.13 -14.08
C HIS A 1080 21.94 1.19 -12.87
N PHE A 1081 22.71 0.11 -13.04
CA PHE A 1081 22.71 -1.01 -12.10
C PHE A 1081 23.11 -0.59 -10.69
N GLU A 1082 24.25 0.09 -10.52
CA GLU A 1082 24.75 0.46 -9.20
C GLU A 1082 23.86 1.49 -8.49
N GLN A 1083 23.27 2.44 -9.22
CA GLN A 1083 22.43 3.46 -8.60
C GLN A 1083 21.09 2.91 -8.11
N LEU A 1084 20.47 1.99 -8.87
CA LEU A 1084 19.09 1.55 -8.62
C LEU A 1084 18.98 0.19 -7.94
N PHE A 1085 19.99 -0.68 -8.08
CA PHE A 1085 19.92 -2.07 -7.63
C PHE A 1085 21.10 -2.47 -6.75
N GLY A 1086 22.32 -2.14 -7.19
CA GLY A 1086 23.53 -2.37 -6.40
C GLY A 1086 23.43 -1.60 -5.09
N THR A 1087 23.17 -0.30 -5.15
CA THR A 1087 23.01 0.60 -4.01
C THR A 1087 24.08 0.40 -2.93
N PRO A 1088 25.38 0.41 -3.28
CA PRO A 1088 26.46 0.28 -2.31
C PRO A 1088 26.39 1.43 -1.29
N THR A 1089 26.75 1.14 -0.05
CA THR A 1089 26.65 2.09 1.06
C THR A 1089 28.02 2.54 1.58
N GLY A 1090 29.05 1.71 1.40
CA GLY A 1090 30.40 1.97 1.90
C GLY A 1090 30.51 2.06 3.43
N LEU A 1091 29.53 1.54 4.18
CA LEU A 1091 29.44 1.69 5.62
C LEU A 1091 30.45 0.81 6.39
N ASP A 1092 31.11 1.39 7.40
CA ASP A 1092 31.85 0.63 8.42
C ASP A 1092 30.91 0.20 9.56
N PHE A 1093 30.37 -1.02 9.45
CA PHE A 1093 29.45 -1.58 10.45
C PHE A 1093 30.09 -1.84 11.82
N ARG A 1094 31.43 -1.84 11.94
CA ARG A 1094 32.10 -1.99 13.23
C ARG A 1094 31.65 -0.92 14.22
N LEU A 1095 31.54 0.33 13.77
CA LEU A 1095 31.24 1.48 14.62
C LEU A 1095 29.88 1.35 15.30
N VAL A 1096 28.86 0.90 14.57
CA VAL A 1096 27.50 0.74 15.12
C VAL A 1096 27.40 -0.49 16.03
N VAL A 1097 28.13 -1.57 15.71
CA VAL A 1097 28.18 -2.76 16.58
C VAL A 1097 28.84 -2.43 17.91
N GLU A 1098 29.99 -1.76 17.89
CA GLU A 1098 30.70 -1.32 19.09
C GLU A 1098 29.87 -0.31 19.90
N MET A 1099 29.14 0.59 19.24
CA MET A 1099 28.22 1.53 19.88
C MET A 1099 27.16 0.81 20.73
N TYR A 1100 26.65 -0.33 20.28
CA TYR A 1100 25.71 -1.17 21.04
C TYR A 1100 26.39 -2.16 21.99
N GLY A 1101 27.72 -2.12 22.14
CA GLY A 1101 28.48 -2.99 23.03
C GLY A 1101 28.69 -4.41 22.48
N GLY A 1102 28.47 -4.62 21.18
CA GLY A 1102 28.77 -5.87 20.51
C GLY A 1102 30.24 -6.00 20.13
N GLN A 1103 30.65 -7.22 19.81
CA GLN A 1103 31.99 -7.52 19.28
C GLN A 1103 31.92 -7.64 17.76
N PHE A 1104 32.86 -7.01 17.06
CA PHE A 1104 32.93 -7.04 15.61
C PHE A 1104 34.22 -7.70 15.14
N GLN A 1105 34.12 -8.60 14.17
CA GLN A 1105 35.28 -9.21 13.52
C GLN A 1105 35.06 -9.33 12.01
N LYS A 1106 35.89 -8.63 11.23
CA LYS A 1106 36.00 -8.84 9.78
C LYS A 1106 36.96 -9.99 9.50
N ILE A 1107 36.50 -11.00 8.76
CA ILE A 1107 37.32 -12.17 8.44
C ILE A 1107 38.20 -11.95 7.21
N ALA A 1108 39.42 -12.48 7.24
CA ALA A 1108 40.33 -12.57 6.10
C ALA A 1108 40.55 -14.01 5.62
N SER A 1109 40.08 -15.01 6.37
CA SER A 1109 40.16 -16.42 5.99
C SER A 1109 39.07 -17.27 6.64
N TRP A 1110 38.79 -18.44 6.06
CA TRP A 1110 37.84 -19.39 6.61
C TRP A 1110 38.30 -20.01 7.93
N GLU A 1111 39.60 -20.03 8.22
CA GLU A 1111 40.10 -20.40 9.54
C GLU A 1111 39.72 -19.34 10.59
N GLN A 1112 39.84 -18.05 10.25
CA GLN A 1112 39.38 -16.97 11.11
C GLN A 1112 37.86 -17.02 11.30
N PHE A 1113 37.10 -17.32 10.24
CA PHE A 1113 35.65 -17.52 10.32
C PHE A 1113 35.28 -18.61 11.33
N ARG A 1114 35.86 -19.81 11.20
CA ARG A 1114 35.61 -20.92 12.14
C ARG A 1114 35.91 -20.52 13.58
N LYS A 1115 37.07 -19.90 13.82
CA LYS A 1115 37.48 -19.42 15.16
C LYS A 1115 36.52 -18.36 15.71
N ALA A 1116 36.06 -17.42 14.88
CA ALA A 1116 35.14 -16.36 15.27
C ALA A 1116 33.77 -16.93 15.65
N VAL A 1117 33.21 -17.81 14.81
CA VAL A 1117 31.92 -18.46 15.09
C VAL A 1117 32.00 -19.29 16.37
N SER A 1118 33.00 -20.17 16.52
CA SER A 1118 33.15 -20.97 17.75
C SER A 1118 33.28 -20.09 19.00
N ARG A 1119 34.14 -19.05 18.95
CA ARG A 1119 34.28 -18.11 20.07
C ARG A 1119 32.97 -17.41 20.42
N SER A 1120 32.19 -16.98 19.42
CA SER A 1120 30.93 -16.29 19.67
C SER A 1120 29.90 -17.19 20.37
N LEU A 1121 29.85 -18.47 19.98
CA LEU A 1121 28.97 -19.47 20.58
C LEU A 1121 29.40 -19.83 22.01
N ASP A 1122 30.71 -19.82 22.30
CA ASP A 1122 31.25 -20.12 23.63
C ASP A 1122 31.11 -18.95 24.63
N THR A 1123 31.23 -17.71 24.15
CA THR A 1123 31.33 -16.52 25.03
C THR A 1123 30.01 -15.79 25.25
N GLY A 1124 29.00 -16.00 24.40
CA GLY A 1124 27.73 -15.26 24.46
C GLY A 1124 27.89 -13.75 24.19
N GLY A 1125 26.78 -13.03 24.26
CA GLY A 1125 26.66 -11.62 23.87
C GLY A 1125 26.39 -11.42 22.38
N LEU A 1126 26.43 -10.16 21.95
CA LEU A 1126 26.26 -9.77 20.54
C LEU A 1126 27.61 -9.85 19.81
N HIS A 1127 27.72 -10.73 18.82
CA HIS A 1127 28.88 -10.87 17.95
C HIS A 1127 28.48 -10.63 16.50
N VAL A 1128 29.26 -9.86 15.77
CA VAL A 1128 29.09 -9.64 14.32
C VAL A 1128 30.36 -10.05 13.61
N ILE A 1129 30.23 -11.05 12.75
CA ILE A 1129 31.30 -11.63 11.94
C ILE A 1129 31.05 -11.21 10.50
N GLU A 1130 31.79 -10.21 10.04
CA GLU A 1130 31.68 -9.70 8.67
C GLU A 1130 32.47 -10.59 7.71
N VAL A 1131 31.78 -11.10 6.69
CA VAL A 1131 32.33 -11.85 5.55
C VAL A 1131 32.31 -10.93 4.33
N PRO A 1132 33.44 -10.28 3.99
CA PRO A 1132 33.50 -9.40 2.83
C PRO A 1132 33.54 -10.22 1.54
N THR A 1133 32.57 -10.01 0.65
CA THR A 1133 32.46 -10.68 -0.66
C THR A 1133 32.30 -9.65 -1.77
N GLU A 1134 32.41 -10.07 -3.03
CA GLU A 1134 32.17 -9.19 -4.19
C GLU A 1134 31.06 -9.78 -5.07
N ARG A 1135 30.10 -8.94 -5.46
CA ARG A 1135 28.85 -9.35 -6.10
C ARG A 1135 29.07 -10.03 -7.45
N THR A 1136 30.01 -9.53 -8.26
CA THR A 1136 30.33 -10.03 -9.60
C THR A 1136 31.06 -11.38 -9.57
N SER A 1137 32.06 -11.50 -8.70
CA SER A 1137 32.78 -12.73 -8.38
C SER A 1137 31.82 -13.78 -7.84
N ASN A 1138 30.86 -13.42 -6.99
CA ASN A 1138 29.86 -14.35 -6.47
C ASN A 1138 29.04 -15.00 -7.59
N VAL A 1139 28.52 -14.21 -8.55
CA VAL A 1139 27.80 -14.74 -9.72
C VAL A 1139 28.70 -15.68 -10.55
N THR A 1140 29.95 -15.30 -10.75
CA THR A 1140 30.91 -16.11 -11.52
C THR A 1140 31.20 -17.45 -10.84
N MET A 1141 31.42 -17.45 -9.52
CA MET A 1141 31.62 -18.66 -8.72
C MET A 1141 30.39 -19.58 -8.75
N HIS A 1142 29.17 -19.04 -8.64
CA HIS A 1142 27.95 -19.84 -8.82
C HIS A 1142 27.87 -20.50 -10.21
N ARG A 1143 28.18 -19.75 -11.29
CA ARG A 1143 28.19 -20.32 -12.65
C ARG A 1143 29.21 -21.46 -12.80
N GLN A 1144 30.41 -21.28 -12.24
CA GLN A 1144 31.44 -22.32 -12.23
C GLN A 1144 30.95 -23.59 -11.52
N LEU A 1145 30.25 -23.45 -10.38
CA LEU A 1145 29.65 -24.58 -9.67
C LEU A 1145 28.62 -25.32 -10.54
N TRP A 1146 27.72 -24.60 -11.22
CA TRP A 1146 26.70 -25.21 -12.08
C TRP A 1146 27.29 -25.94 -13.29
N GLU A 1147 28.29 -25.35 -13.95
CA GLU A 1147 28.97 -25.99 -15.07
C GLU A 1147 29.70 -27.27 -14.65
N ALA A 1148 30.42 -27.23 -13.53
CA ALA A 1148 31.15 -28.37 -13.02
C ALA A 1148 30.22 -29.47 -12.49
N LEU A 1149 29.10 -29.10 -11.87
CA LEU A 1149 28.06 -30.02 -11.45
C LEU A 1149 27.44 -30.74 -12.65
N GLY A 1150 27.06 -29.99 -13.70
CA GLY A 1150 26.52 -30.56 -14.93
C GLY A 1150 27.46 -31.57 -15.59
N LYS A 1151 28.77 -31.23 -15.67
CA LYS A 1151 29.80 -32.15 -16.16
C LYS A 1151 29.89 -33.43 -15.31
N THR A 1152 29.77 -33.32 -13.98
CA THR A 1152 29.91 -34.46 -13.06
C THR A 1152 28.69 -35.38 -13.09
N LEU A 1153 27.47 -34.83 -13.09
CA LEU A 1153 26.23 -35.60 -13.19
C LEU A 1153 26.13 -36.34 -14.53
N ASN A 1154 26.53 -35.70 -15.64
CA ASN A 1154 26.59 -36.33 -16.97
C ASN A 1154 27.64 -37.44 -17.03
N LYS A 1155 28.85 -37.23 -16.47
CA LYS A 1155 29.93 -38.24 -16.46
C LYS A 1155 29.56 -39.51 -15.69
N ARG A 1156 28.78 -39.38 -14.61
CA ARG A 1156 28.36 -40.53 -13.79
C ARG A 1156 27.08 -41.21 -14.29
N GLY A 1157 26.57 -40.84 -15.46
CA GLY A 1157 25.40 -41.46 -16.10
C GLY A 1157 24.09 -41.23 -15.35
N ILE A 1158 24.02 -40.24 -14.47
CA ILE A 1158 22.80 -39.88 -13.72
C ILE A 1158 21.90 -38.96 -14.54
N ALA A 1159 22.51 -38.16 -15.41
CA ALA A 1159 21.84 -37.49 -16.50
C ALA A 1159 22.15 -38.28 -17.78
N ALA A 1160 21.15 -38.95 -18.34
CA ALA A 1160 21.35 -39.79 -19.52
C ALA A 1160 21.85 -38.95 -20.71
N ARG A 1161 22.82 -39.49 -21.46
CA ARG A 1161 23.03 -39.06 -22.85
C ARG A 1161 21.86 -39.62 -23.65
N ASN A 1162 21.13 -38.75 -24.34
CA ASN A 1162 20.21 -39.15 -25.41
C ASN A 1162 20.88 -40.10 -26.40
#